data_AF-K1QF85-F1
#
_entry.id   AF-K1QF85-F1
#
_cell.length_a   1.000
_cell.length_b   1.000
_cell.length_c   1.000
_cell.angle_alpha   90.00
_cell.angle_beta   90.00
_cell.angle_gamma   90.00
#
_symmetry.space_group_name_H-M   'P 1'
#
loop_
_entity.id
_entity.type
_entity.pdbx_description
1 polymer ?
#
loop_
_entity_poly.entity_id
_entity_poly.type
_entity_poly.pdbx_seq_one_letter_code
_entity_poly.pdbx_strand_id
1 'polypeptide(L)'
;DIVFVLDGSESLKDEDFKSMKKFVNNLLLSYPVEENFTRIGVIVFGTYPADTIRLGSTYNKYLLAARIENLAHPKSGTGTARALEAMRQMFQTESSRPFVHRVGVVITDGRSASPEQTKAQAELARAEGITLMAIGFGSNIFQAELETIATASNVFMSNSFNDSLLEVDNALRPLVCDAPPVIILSGGSTVLLGGSIVLTATISTTSAVTSMKWQKLSVNGVATDIDISSASGKYSGSTVSTLNPRLVINNANYNDGAVYRLVVSNAAGETTSNGLSLSIVELPSITISGNSFVGFGSRVSLSAIISSTIQISSVRWQKVYSNGAAYDINVVGTSGKYTGSSNSITNPVLVINGVDFTDETNYQLVVTTPLGEVTSNQINLIVTGGPTNAPTTPGLPLTTDRINSIPPELCPNCIIGRNWGYKSVPGDCTKFVQMLPDADGNALEFTHVCPWGQFWNLNHLTCQPSHEVYCADNPCAGKLAGTLAMTGFCSAFWACLNGTAVASCCPTNSRAYVQGVGCTTDPSCLSECPPKDNRIVSPTVCTNFADLTDEKKFIQMAPAGNVSMHCPLGTAFVAADCGCTKLIEILPSSNLDECKPEVIMTFDDPASPYKDSSTNHITVTYEYVDVDPSLKMARFNGSGMINLYRFSNADFQQSLVIRLEFQDQPGGAEQQALVTNCIFSYQEEATISMIVDKKISAVIFGLETTDAKAEFIVPYTKGAVNKVIFVYNGEQAVAVINNVKANVGLTGKILRRQSGIVIGAGSQLGHFNGYVDNFELFMCLPTEVEQYLQN
;
A
#
# COMPACT_ATOMS: atom_id res chain seq x y z
N ASP A 1 26.46 -15.79 -9.22
CA ASP A 1 27.93 -15.88 -9.42
C ASP A 1 28.25 -17.15 -10.20
N ILE A 2 29.06 -17.03 -11.25
CA ILE A 2 29.43 -18.12 -12.16
C ILE A 2 30.94 -18.35 -12.03
N VAL A 3 31.38 -19.61 -11.94
CA VAL A 3 32.80 -19.97 -12.07
C VAL A 3 32.97 -20.97 -13.21
N PHE A 4 33.71 -20.57 -14.24
CA PHE A 4 34.13 -21.46 -15.32
C PHE A 4 35.40 -22.21 -14.93
N VAL A 5 35.39 -23.53 -15.07
CA VAL A 5 36.51 -24.42 -14.79
C VAL A 5 36.95 -25.04 -16.11
N LEU A 6 38.10 -24.58 -16.61
CA LEU A 6 38.60 -24.84 -17.96
C LEU A 6 39.74 -25.84 -17.94
N ASP A 7 39.56 -26.95 -18.63
CA ASP A 7 40.60 -27.94 -18.86
C ASP A 7 41.70 -27.33 -19.75
N GLY A 8 42.94 -27.48 -19.30
CA GLY A 8 44.16 -27.12 -20.01
C GLY A 8 45.18 -28.25 -19.94
N SER A 9 44.71 -29.50 -19.89
CA SER A 9 45.51 -30.72 -19.88
C SER A 9 46.37 -30.89 -21.13
N GLU A 10 47.27 -31.88 -21.10
CA GLU A 10 48.19 -32.18 -22.20
C GLU A 10 47.52 -32.82 -23.43
N SER A 11 46.29 -33.33 -23.31
CA SER A 11 45.49 -33.85 -24.43
C SER A 11 44.92 -32.74 -25.32
N LEU A 12 44.67 -31.56 -24.74
CA LEU A 12 44.10 -30.42 -25.42
C LEU A 12 45.16 -29.68 -26.25
N LYS A 13 44.81 -29.27 -27.49
CA LYS A 13 45.71 -28.45 -28.32
C LYS A 13 45.56 -26.98 -28.00
N ASP A 14 46.59 -26.18 -28.34
CA ASP A 14 46.53 -24.72 -28.17
C ASP A 14 45.38 -24.06 -28.95
N GLU A 15 45.02 -24.61 -30.11
CA GLU A 15 43.91 -24.12 -30.94
C GLU A 15 42.54 -24.40 -30.30
N ASP A 16 42.39 -25.58 -29.69
CA ASP A 16 41.19 -25.99 -28.97
C ASP A 16 41.05 -25.20 -27.66
N PHE A 17 42.14 -25.02 -26.90
CA PHE A 17 42.18 -24.15 -25.72
C PHE A 17 41.89 -22.68 -26.06
N LYS A 18 42.39 -22.17 -27.19
CA LYS A 18 42.05 -20.82 -27.67
C LYS A 18 40.57 -20.70 -28.03
N SER A 19 39.99 -21.75 -28.60
CA SER A 19 38.56 -21.83 -28.92
C SER A 19 37.70 -21.91 -27.66
N MET A 20 38.13 -22.66 -26.63
CA MET A 20 37.51 -22.69 -25.31
C MET A 20 37.51 -21.31 -24.63
N LYS A 21 38.63 -20.58 -24.65
CA LYS A 21 38.70 -19.20 -24.15
C LYS A 21 37.77 -18.26 -24.92
N LYS A 22 37.68 -18.41 -26.25
CA LYS A 22 36.76 -17.62 -27.09
C LYS A 22 35.29 -17.95 -26.80
N PHE A 23 34.96 -19.21 -26.55
CA PHE A 23 33.63 -19.67 -26.15
C PHE A 23 33.18 -19.03 -24.84
N VAL A 24 34.03 -19.07 -23.80
CA VAL A 24 33.77 -18.41 -22.50
C VAL A 24 33.64 -16.90 -22.67
N ASN A 25 34.46 -16.26 -23.51
CA ASN A 25 34.32 -14.83 -23.85
C ASN A 25 33.00 -14.51 -24.57
N ASN A 26 32.54 -15.37 -25.48
CA ASN A 26 31.25 -15.16 -26.15
C ASN A 26 30.08 -15.31 -25.18
N LEU A 27 30.12 -16.31 -24.28
CA LEU A 27 29.13 -16.48 -23.21
C LEU A 27 29.14 -15.27 -22.27
N LEU A 28 30.28 -14.88 -21.68
CA LEU A 28 30.29 -13.80 -20.68
C LEU A 28 29.79 -12.45 -21.21
N LEU A 29 29.94 -12.19 -22.52
CA LEU A 29 29.47 -10.96 -23.15
C LEU A 29 27.93 -10.89 -23.29
N SER A 30 27.21 -12.02 -23.17
CA SER A 30 25.74 -12.07 -23.14
C SER A 30 25.15 -11.71 -21.76
N TYR A 31 25.94 -11.76 -20.69
CA TYR A 31 25.49 -11.48 -19.31
C TYR A 31 25.77 -10.04 -18.85
N PRO A 32 24.92 -9.47 -17.96
CA PRO A 32 25.20 -8.20 -17.28
C PRO A 32 26.26 -8.41 -16.19
N VAL A 33 27.54 -8.30 -16.58
CA VAL A 33 28.67 -8.43 -15.65
C VAL A 33 28.85 -7.15 -14.84
N GLU A 34 28.35 -7.14 -13.61
CA GLU A 34 28.36 -5.97 -12.71
C GLU A 34 28.48 -6.39 -11.24
N GLU A 35 28.71 -5.43 -10.34
CA GLU A 35 28.84 -5.68 -8.90
C GLU A 35 27.59 -6.34 -8.29
N ASN A 36 26.40 -5.88 -8.70
CA ASN A 36 25.12 -6.34 -8.17
C ASN A 36 24.42 -7.38 -9.07
N PHE A 37 24.88 -7.59 -10.30
CA PHE A 37 24.31 -8.58 -11.23
C PHE A 37 25.20 -9.83 -11.34
N THR A 38 25.70 -10.18 -12.53
CA THR A 38 26.49 -11.40 -12.74
C THR A 38 27.95 -11.17 -12.39
N ARG A 39 28.49 -11.90 -11.40
CA ARG A 39 29.93 -11.98 -11.15
C ARG A 39 30.48 -13.27 -11.76
N ILE A 40 31.62 -13.17 -12.45
CA ILE A 40 32.25 -14.30 -13.16
C ILE A 40 33.69 -14.50 -12.66
N GLY A 41 34.02 -15.74 -12.34
CA GLY A 41 35.37 -16.22 -12.08
C GLY A 41 35.78 -17.29 -13.10
N VAL A 42 37.07 -17.50 -13.26
CA VAL A 42 37.63 -18.53 -14.16
C VAL A 42 38.79 -19.23 -13.48
N ILE A 43 38.86 -20.56 -13.62
CA ILE A 43 39.95 -21.41 -13.15
C ILE A 43 40.41 -22.25 -14.34
N VAL A 44 41.68 -22.12 -14.74
CA VAL A 44 42.32 -23.04 -15.69
C VAL A 44 43.06 -24.10 -14.89
N PHE A 45 42.90 -25.38 -15.23
CA PHE A 45 43.55 -26.49 -14.53
C PHE A 45 44.29 -27.44 -15.48
N GLY A 46 45.38 -28.01 -14.96
CA GLY A 46 45.96 -29.26 -15.45
C GLY A 46 45.96 -30.26 -14.29
N THR A 47 47.14 -30.71 -13.88
CA THR A 47 47.32 -31.55 -12.68
C THR A 47 46.95 -30.79 -11.40
N TYR A 48 47.05 -29.46 -11.45
CA TYR A 48 46.67 -28.51 -10.42
C TYR A 48 45.96 -27.29 -11.08
N PRO A 49 45.19 -26.49 -10.32
CA PRO A 49 44.79 -25.15 -10.76
C PRO A 49 46.04 -24.33 -11.10
N ALA A 50 46.11 -23.78 -12.31
CA ALA A 50 47.32 -23.17 -12.86
C ALA A 50 47.20 -21.65 -13.03
N ASP A 51 46.05 -21.17 -13.50
CA ASP A 51 45.76 -19.74 -13.70
C ASP A 51 44.32 -19.45 -13.26
N THR A 52 44.07 -18.29 -12.65
CA THR A 52 42.77 -17.98 -12.03
C THR A 52 42.40 -16.51 -12.11
N ILE A 53 41.16 -16.24 -12.50
CA ILE A 53 40.49 -14.95 -12.37
C ILE A 53 39.46 -15.08 -11.25
N ARG A 54 39.69 -14.40 -10.13
CA ARG A 54 38.79 -14.44 -8.97
C ARG A 54 37.48 -13.69 -9.26
N LEU A 55 36.38 -14.21 -8.70
CA LEU A 55 35.10 -13.49 -8.60
C LEU A 55 35.32 -12.08 -8.02
N GLY A 56 34.65 -11.07 -8.59
CA GLY A 56 34.76 -9.67 -8.15
C GLY A 56 36.08 -8.96 -8.48
N SER A 57 37.06 -9.62 -9.13
CA SER A 57 38.35 -8.99 -9.47
C SER A 57 38.26 -7.92 -10.58
N THR A 58 37.12 -7.81 -11.25
CA THR A 58 36.69 -6.67 -12.07
C THR A 58 35.20 -6.79 -12.37
N TYR A 59 34.52 -5.65 -12.54
CA TYR A 59 33.13 -5.55 -13.01
C TYR A 59 33.03 -4.96 -14.43
N ASN A 60 34.14 -4.79 -15.14
CA ASN A 60 34.14 -4.34 -16.53
C ASN A 60 34.22 -5.57 -17.46
N LYS A 61 33.14 -5.88 -18.17
CA LYS A 61 33.05 -7.07 -19.04
C LYS A 61 34.14 -7.16 -20.11
N TYR A 62 34.58 -6.02 -20.65
CA TYR A 62 35.64 -5.98 -21.67
C TYR A 62 37.02 -6.25 -21.07
N LEU A 63 37.30 -5.72 -19.87
CA LEU A 63 38.54 -6.03 -19.14
C LEU A 63 38.58 -7.50 -18.69
N LEU A 64 37.44 -8.08 -18.30
CA LEU A 64 37.33 -9.49 -17.99
C LEU A 64 37.63 -10.37 -19.20
N ALA A 65 37.03 -10.08 -20.35
CA ALA A 65 37.26 -10.82 -21.60
C ALA A 65 38.75 -10.78 -22.03
N ALA A 66 39.39 -9.62 -21.90
CA ALA A 66 40.82 -9.46 -22.18
C ALA A 66 41.72 -10.25 -21.21
N ARG A 67 41.35 -10.35 -19.92
CA ARG A 67 42.06 -11.22 -18.96
C ARG A 67 41.91 -12.69 -19.33
N ILE A 68 40.71 -13.13 -19.70
CA ILE A 68 40.43 -14.52 -20.10
C ILE A 68 41.24 -14.89 -21.33
N GLU A 69 41.32 -14.02 -22.35
CA GLU A 69 42.12 -14.28 -23.55
C GLU A 69 43.60 -14.54 -23.25
N ASN A 70 44.15 -13.88 -22.21
CA ASN A 70 45.54 -14.01 -21.78
C ASN A 70 45.82 -15.20 -20.85
N LEU A 71 44.82 -15.97 -20.41
CA LEU A 71 45.02 -17.13 -19.54
C LEU A 71 45.99 -18.16 -20.16
N ALA A 72 46.94 -18.64 -19.36
CA ALA A 72 47.97 -19.57 -19.79
C ALA A 72 47.44 -21.00 -19.99
N HIS A 73 48.05 -21.76 -20.91
CA HIS A 73 47.71 -23.17 -21.16
C HIS A 73 48.72 -24.09 -20.42
N PRO A 74 48.34 -24.79 -19.33
CA PRO A 74 49.30 -25.51 -18.48
C PRO A 74 49.80 -26.86 -19.03
N LYS A 75 49.14 -27.47 -20.02
CA LYS A 75 49.58 -28.67 -20.77
C LYS A 75 50.14 -29.80 -19.89
N SER A 76 49.42 -30.18 -18.84
CA SER A 76 49.95 -31.18 -17.88
C SER A 76 48.84 -31.89 -17.11
N GLY A 77 48.45 -33.11 -17.52
CA GLY A 77 47.46 -33.96 -16.81
C GLY A 77 46.07 -33.35 -16.57
N THR A 78 45.15 -34.12 -15.99
CA THR A 78 43.70 -33.77 -15.91
C THR A 78 43.15 -33.89 -14.48
N GLY A 79 43.43 -32.89 -13.64
CA GLY A 79 43.17 -32.87 -12.19
C GLY A 79 41.78 -32.37 -11.77
N THR A 80 40.72 -32.82 -12.45
CA THR A 80 39.34 -32.31 -12.30
C THR A 80 38.84 -32.22 -10.85
N ALA A 81 39.13 -33.21 -10.01
CA ALA A 81 38.77 -33.18 -8.58
C ALA A 81 39.33 -31.96 -7.84
N ARG A 82 40.59 -31.58 -8.10
CA ARG A 82 41.24 -30.39 -7.50
C ARG A 82 40.69 -29.09 -8.08
N ALA A 83 40.23 -29.11 -9.32
CA ALA A 83 39.61 -27.95 -9.96
C ALA A 83 38.20 -27.68 -9.38
N LEU A 84 37.42 -28.73 -9.12
CA LEU A 84 36.15 -28.65 -8.39
C LEU A 84 36.35 -28.16 -6.94
N GLU A 85 37.39 -28.64 -6.24
CA GLU A 85 37.76 -28.15 -4.92
C GLU A 85 38.10 -26.65 -4.92
N ALA A 86 38.95 -26.20 -5.87
CA ALA A 86 39.32 -24.80 -6.00
C ALA A 86 38.11 -23.90 -6.36
N MET A 87 37.18 -24.40 -7.17
CA MET A 87 35.91 -23.72 -7.47
C MET A 87 35.03 -23.58 -6.22
N ARG A 88 34.86 -24.65 -5.43
CA ARG A 88 34.14 -24.59 -4.14
C ARG A 88 34.76 -23.55 -3.22
N GLN A 89 36.09 -23.56 -3.06
CA GLN A 89 36.82 -22.58 -2.27
C GLN A 89 36.61 -21.14 -2.78
N MET A 90 36.57 -20.92 -4.10
CA MET A 90 36.27 -19.60 -4.68
C MET A 90 34.86 -19.09 -4.35
N PHE A 91 33.88 -19.98 -4.16
CA PHE A 91 32.54 -19.64 -3.66
C PHE A 91 32.45 -19.48 -2.13
N GLN A 92 33.52 -19.80 -1.38
CA GLN A 92 33.58 -19.72 0.08
C GLN A 92 34.39 -18.51 0.61
N THR A 93 35.13 -17.80 -0.24
CA THR A 93 35.84 -16.57 0.17
C THR A 93 34.88 -15.39 0.34
N GLU A 94 35.35 -14.33 1.01
CA GLU A 94 34.60 -13.07 1.26
C GLU A 94 34.08 -12.36 -0.01
N SER A 95 34.47 -12.81 -1.20
CA SER A 95 33.98 -12.30 -2.49
C SER A 95 32.63 -12.89 -2.92
N SER A 96 32.19 -14.01 -2.33
CA SER A 96 30.86 -14.59 -2.56
C SER A 96 29.80 -13.75 -1.85
N ARG A 97 28.78 -13.28 -2.59
CA ARG A 97 27.60 -12.71 -1.95
C ARG A 97 26.80 -13.80 -1.22
N PRO A 98 26.15 -13.50 -0.09
CA PRO A 98 25.13 -14.38 0.48
C PRO A 98 23.88 -14.37 -0.41
N PHE A 99 23.11 -15.46 -0.38
CA PHE A 99 21.80 -15.61 -1.05
C PHE A 99 21.78 -15.46 -2.59
N VAL A 100 22.92 -15.57 -3.29
CA VAL A 100 22.97 -15.60 -4.77
C VAL A 100 23.17 -17.01 -5.32
N HIS A 101 22.66 -17.29 -6.52
CA HIS A 101 22.92 -18.54 -7.21
C HIS A 101 24.43 -18.71 -7.49
N ARG A 102 24.94 -19.91 -7.21
CA ARG A 102 26.32 -20.31 -7.46
C ARG A 102 26.33 -21.36 -8.56
N VAL A 103 26.87 -21.03 -9.72
CA VAL A 103 26.89 -21.93 -10.88
C VAL A 103 28.34 -22.27 -11.23
N GLY A 104 28.68 -23.55 -11.13
CA GLY A 104 29.96 -24.09 -11.60
C GLY A 104 29.81 -24.67 -12.99
N VAL A 105 30.60 -24.19 -13.96
CA VAL A 105 30.59 -24.70 -15.34
C VAL A 105 31.94 -25.36 -15.63
N VAL A 106 31.96 -26.69 -15.68
CA VAL A 106 33.17 -27.47 -15.97
C VAL A 106 33.23 -27.75 -17.47
N ILE A 107 34.35 -27.40 -18.12
CA ILE A 107 34.58 -27.61 -19.54
C ILE A 107 35.83 -28.48 -19.71
N THR A 108 35.71 -29.67 -20.32
CA THR A 108 36.78 -30.68 -20.43
C THR A 108 36.67 -31.49 -21.74
N ASP A 109 37.80 -32.03 -22.21
CA ASP A 109 37.89 -32.87 -23.42
C ASP A 109 38.15 -34.36 -23.12
N GLY A 110 38.34 -34.72 -21.85
CA GLY A 110 38.89 -36.02 -21.46
C GLY A 110 38.39 -36.57 -20.12
N ARG A 111 39.14 -37.56 -19.61
CA ARG A 111 38.84 -38.26 -18.36
C ARG A 111 39.64 -37.65 -17.21
N SER A 112 39.05 -37.55 -16.02
CA SER A 112 39.84 -37.17 -14.85
C SER A 112 40.86 -38.24 -14.48
N ALA A 113 42.00 -37.81 -13.93
CA ALA A 113 42.98 -38.70 -13.33
C ALA A 113 42.46 -39.44 -12.07
N SER A 114 41.38 -38.95 -11.43
CA SER A 114 40.78 -39.59 -10.25
C SER A 114 39.24 -39.48 -10.20
N PRO A 115 38.49 -40.24 -11.02
CA PRO A 115 37.03 -40.10 -11.16
C PRO A 115 36.24 -40.22 -9.86
N GLU A 116 36.62 -41.11 -8.93
CA GLU A 116 35.95 -41.22 -7.62
C GLU A 116 36.13 -39.97 -6.75
N GLN A 117 37.28 -39.29 -6.84
CA GLN A 117 37.51 -38.03 -6.14
C GLN A 117 36.76 -36.87 -6.82
N THR A 118 36.68 -36.89 -8.16
CA THR A 118 35.87 -35.93 -8.95
C THR A 118 34.40 -36.02 -8.55
N LYS A 119 33.85 -37.23 -8.47
CA LYS A 119 32.48 -37.49 -7.98
C LYS A 119 32.28 -36.97 -6.55
N ALA A 120 33.17 -37.29 -5.61
CA ALA A 120 33.06 -36.83 -4.23
C ALA A 120 33.10 -35.29 -4.12
N GLN A 121 33.94 -34.62 -4.92
CA GLN A 121 33.99 -33.16 -4.96
C GLN A 121 32.74 -32.52 -5.58
N ALA A 122 32.15 -33.16 -6.60
CA ALA A 122 30.87 -32.73 -7.18
C ALA A 122 29.69 -32.92 -6.20
N GLU A 123 29.67 -34.02 -5.43
CA GLU A 123 28.68 -34.24 -4.35
C GLU A 123 28.79 -33.16 -3.27
N LEU A 124 30.01 -32.81 -2.83
CA LEU A 124 30.22 -31.73 -1.86
C LEU A 124 29.84 -30.35 -2.40
N ALA A 125 30.14 -30.05 -3.67
CA ALA A 125 29.72 -28.79 -4.29
C ALA A 125 28.19 -28.65 -4.34
N ARG A 126 27.48 -29.72 -4.71
CA ARG A 126 26.00 -29.76 -4.72
C ARG A 126 25.44 -29.60 -3.30
N ALA A 127 26.05 -30.21 -2.29
CA ALA A 127 25.68 -30.03 -0.89
C ALA A 127 25.90 -28.60 -0.36
N GLU A 128 26.83 -27.84 -0.95
CA GLU A 128 27.10 -26.42 -0.66
C GLU A 128 26.20 -25.45 -1.45
N GLY A 129 25.19 -25.96 -2.16
CA GLY A 129 24.24 -25.17 -2.95
C GLY A 129 24.81 -24.67 -4.28
N ILE A 130 25.86 -25.32 -4.80
CA ILE A 130 26.42 -24.99 -6.12
C ILE A 130 25.74 -25.88 -7.18
N THR A 131 25.11 -25.25 -8.17
CA THR A 131 24.58 -25.94 -9.35
C THR A 131 25.72 -26.19 -10.34
N LEU A 132 25.90 -27.45 -10.75
CA LEU A 132 26.96 -27.84 -11.67
C LEU A 132 26.41 -28.07 -13.09
N MET A 133 27.09 -27.51 -14.07
CA MET A 133 26.98 -27.85 -15.50
C MET A 133 28.30 -28.47 -15.94
N ALA A 134 28.23 -29.55 -16.72
CA ALA A 134 29.40 -30.23 -17.27
C ALA A 134 29.33 -30.21 -18.80
N ILE A 135 30.38 -29.75 -19.46
CA ILE A 135 30.46 -29.59 -20.91
C ILE A 135 31.68 -30.37 -21.43
N GLY A 136 31.40 -31.42 -22.20
CA GLY A 136 32.41 -32.18 -22.94
C GLY A 136 32.65 -31.58 -24.32
N PHE A 137 33.91 -31.39 -24.71
CA PHE A 137 34.28 -31.00 -26.08
C PHE A 137 35.21 -32.02 -26.77
N GLY A 138 35.00 -32.23 -28.06
CA GLY A 138 35.85 -33.07 -28.90
C GLY A 138 35.44 -34.55 -28.94
N SER A 139 36.32 -35.40 -29.48
CA SER A 139 35.96 -36.79 -29.86
C SER A 139 36.10 -37.84 -28.76
N ASN A 140 36.68 -37.49 -27.59
CA ASN A 140 37.06 -38.43 -26.54
C ASN A 140 36.32 -38.17 -25.20
N ILE A 141 35.08 -37.68 -25.28
CA ILE A 141 34.27 -37.29 -24.11
C ILE A 141 33.84 -38.52 -23.30
N PHE A 142 34.11 -38.50 -22.00
CA PHE A 142 33.63 -39.52 -21.05
C PHE A 142 32.29 -39.11 -20.44
N GLN A 143 31.19 -39.36 -21.16
CA GLN A 143 29.83 -38.96 -20.76
C GLN A 143 29.48 -39.30 -19.29
N ALA A 144 29.76 -40.54 -18.86
CA ALA A 144 29.47 -40.99 -17.49
C ALA A 144 30.19 -40.16 -16.41
N GLU A 145 31.35 -39.56 -16.72
CA GLU A 145 32.04 -38.66 -15.80
C GLU A 145 31.38 -37.27 -15.75
N LEU A 146 30.97 -36.72 -16.90
CA LEU A 146 30.19 -35.48 -16.95
C LEU A 146 28.87 -35.61 -16.19
N GLU A 147 28.18 -36.74 -16.31
CA GLU A 147 26.97 -37.08 -15.55
C GLU A 147 27.22 -37.15 -14.04
N THR A 148 28.39 -37.60 -13.58
CA THR A 148 28.72 -37.53 -12.14
C THR A 148 29.02 -36.12 -11.65
N ILE A 149 29.51 -35.24 -12.52
CA ILE A 149 29.83 -33.84 -12.20
C ILE A 149 28.56 -33.00 -12.18
N ALA A 150 27.71 -33.08 -13.21
CA ALA A 150 26.57 -32.19 -13.40
C ALA A 150 25.50 -32.33 -12.31
N THR A 151 24.72 -31.27 -12.09
CA THR A 151 23.46 -31.33 -11.35
C THR A 151 22.35 -31.73 -12.32
N ALA A 152 21.66 -32.83 -12.03
CA ALA A 152 20.57 -33.37 -12.86
C ALA A 152 20.97 -33.48 -14.35
N SER A 153 20.18 -32.91 -15.26
CA SER A 153 20.34 -33.04 -16.72
C SER A 153 21.37 -32.09 -17.34
N ASN A 154 22.16 -31.35 -16.56
CA ASN A 154 23.01 -30.26 -17.04
C ASN A 154 24.33 -30.74 -17.68
N VAL A 155 24.24 -31.71 -18.58
CA VAL A 155 25.37 -32.28 -19.35
C VAL A 155 25.25 -31.89 -20.81
N PHE A 156 26.30 -31.28 -21.35
CA PHE A 156 26.40 -30.92 -22.77
C PHE A 156 27.62 -31.61 -23.38
N MET A 157 27.49 -32.05 -24.63
CA MET A 157 28.57 -32.72 -25.36
C MET A 157 28.60 -32.20 -26.79
N SER A 158 29.75 -31.73 -27.25
CA SER A 158 29.86 -31.10 -28.56
C SER A 158 31.21 -31.34 -29.23
N ASN A 159 31.17 -31.41 -30.56
CA ASN A 159 32.38 -31.46 -31.39
C ASN A 159 32.87 -30.05 -31.80
N SER A 160 32.14 -28.99 -31.44
CA SER A 160 32.39 -27.62 -31.93
C SER A 160 31.95 -26.55 -30.94
N PHE A 161 32.91 -25.76 -30.46
CA PHE A 161 32.65 -24.60 -29.59
C PHE A 161 31.73 -23.56 -30.24
N ASN A 162 31.72 -23.41 -31.57
CA ASN A 162 30.88 -22.39 -32.22
C ASN A 162 29.41 -22.83 -32.29
N ASP A 163 29.16 -24.11 -32.59
CA ASP A 163 27.81 -24.59 -32.88
C ASP A 163 26.97 -24.77 -31.61
N SER A 164 27.60 -25.15 -30.49
CA SER A 164 26.91 -25.32 -29.19
C SER A 164 26.86 -24.05 -28.33
N LEU A 165 27.31 -22.89 -28.82
CA LEU A 165 27.25 -21.64 -28.05
C LEU A 165 25.80 -21.25 -27.67
N LEU A 166 24.88 -21.30 -28.64
CA LEU A 166 23.47 -20.96 -28.42
C LEU A 166 22.76 -21.99 -27.54
N GLU A 167 23.10 -23.27 -27.70
CA GLU A 167 22.55 -24.37 -26.89
C GLU A 167 22.97 -24.25 -25.43
N VAL A 168 24.26 -24.06 -25.17
CA VAL A 168 24.80 -23.88 -23.82
C VAL A 168 24.33 -22.57 -23.20
N ASP A 169 24.24 -21.46 -23.93
CA ASP A 169 23.71 -20.20 -23.41
C ASP A 169 22.22 -20.34 -23.00
N ASN A 170 21.40 -20.98 -23.84
CA ASN A 170 19.99 -21.26 -23.52
C ASN A 170 19.82 -22.16 -22.29
N ALA A 171 20.76 -23.08 -22.03
CA ALA A 171 20.74 -23.94 -20.85
C ALA A 171 21.37 -23.31 -19.61
N LEU A 172 22.39 -22.48 -19.75
CA LEU A 172 23.09 -21.82 -18.65
C LEU A 172 22.29 -20.64 -18.12
N ARG A 173 21.62 -19.89 -19.01
CA ARG A 173 20.79 -18.73 -18.67
C ARG A 173 19.76 -19.01 -17.57
N PRO A 174 18.90 -20.06 -17.62
CA PRO A 174 18.01 -20.36 -16.49
C PRO A 174 18.77 -20.75 -15.21
N LEU A 175 19.89 -21.47 -15.27
CA LEU A 175 20.65 -21.80 -14.05
C LEU A 175 21.26 -20.56 -13.35
N VAL A 176 21.48 -19.48 -14.12
CA VAL A 176 22.04 -18.20 -13.65
C VAL A 176 20.96 -17.20 -13.24
N CYS A 177 19.86 -17.16 -14.00
CA CYS A 177 18.80 -16.16 -13.87
C CYS A 177 17.58 -16.68 -13.09
N ASP A 178 17.36 -18.00 -13.00
CA ASP A 178 16.21 -18.56 -12.33
C ASP A 178 16.49 -19.02 -10.89
N ALA A 179 15.57 -18.61 -10.01
CA ALA A 179 15.58 -19.00 -8.61
C ALA A 179 14.62 -20.17 -8.35
N PRO A 180 14.95 -21.11 -7.45
CA PRO A 180 13.95 -22.03 -6.89
C PRO A 180 12.77 -21.25 -6.30
N PRO A 181 11.52 -21.76 -6.36
CA PRO A 181 10.35 -20.99 -5.98
C PRO A 181 10.40 -20.60 -4.49
N VAL A 182 10.18 -19.33 -4.16
CA VAL A 182 9.98 -18.89 -2.78
C VAL A 182 8.50 -19.07 -2.43
N ILE A 183 8.22 -19.85 -1.38
CA ILE A 183 6.85 -20.19 -0.99
C ILE A 183 6.54 -19.57 0.38
N ILE A 184 5.52 -18.72 0.43
CA ILE A 184 4.97 -18.17 1.67
C ILE A 184 3.59 -18.75 1.88
N LEU A 185 3.40 -19.58 2.92
CA LEU A 185 2.07 -20.05 3.31
C LEU A 185 1.31 -18.98 4.07
N SER A 186 0.00 -18.95 3.86
CA SER A 186 -0.95 -18.02 4.49
C SER A 186 -2.34 -18.69 4.58
N GLY A 187 -3.32 -17.98 5.13
CA GLY A 187 -4.68 -18.49 5.32
C GLY A 187 -4.97 -18.90 6.76
N GLY A 188 -6.07 -19.63 6.97
CA GLY A 188 -6.56 -19.90 8.32
C GLY A 188 -5.81 -21.04 9.02
N SER A 189 -5.51 -20.86 10.31
CA SER A 189 -4.90 -21.89 11.17
C SER A 189 -5.90 -22.66 12.04
N THR A 190 -7.17 -22.26 12.03
CA THR A 190 -8.22 -22.81 12.91
C THR A 190 -9.55 -22.90 12.16
N VAL A 191 -10.29 -24.00 12.34
CA VAL A 191 -11.64 -24.19 11.77
C VAL A 191 -12.58 -24.85 12.77
N LEU A 192 -13.87 -24.49 12.71
CA LEU A 192 -14.93 -25.14 13.46
C LEU A 192 -15.18 -26.57 12.94
N LEU A 193 -15.52 -27.50 13.82
CA LEU A 193 -15.93 -28.86 13.47
C LEU A 193 -17.09 -28.82 12.44
N GLY A 194 -16.95 -29.56 11.34
CA GLY A 194 -17.88 -29.55 10.20
C GLY A 194 -17.73 -28.38 9.23
N GLY A 195 -16.92 -27.36 9.55
CA GLY A 195 -16.67 -26.21 8.69
C GLY A 195 -15.73 -26.51 7.51
N SER A 196 -15.56 -25.51 6.64
CA SER A 196 -14.53 -25.51 5.58
C SER A 196 -13.48 -24.44 5.84
N ILE A 197 -12.22 -24.72 5.50
CA ILE A 197 -11.11 -23.77 5.62
C ILE A 197 -10.29 -23.73 4.33
N VAL A 198 -9.72 -22.57 4.02
CA VAL A 198 -8.83 -22.38 2.88
C VAL A 198 -7.43 -22.03 3.39
N LEU A 199 -6.46 -22.89 3.08
CA LEU A 199 -5.04 -22.59 3.17
C LEU A 199 -4.62 -21.99 1.83
N THR A 200 -3.75 -20.98 1.85
CA THR A 200 -3.25 -20.31 0.67
C THR A 200 -1.72 -20.31 0.66
N ALA A 201 -1.12 -20.13 -0.49
CA ALA A 201 0.28 -19.75 -0.58
C ALA A 201 0.46 -18.66 -1.64
N THR A 202 1.53 -17.89 -1.49
CA THR A 202 2.08 -17.05 -2.54
C THR A 202 3.41 -17.66 -2.97
N ILE A 203 3.55 -17.88 -4.27
CA ILE A 203 4.77 -18.40 -4.90
C ILE A 203 5.42 -17.24 -5.66
N SER A 204 6.62 -16.86 -5.24
CA SER A 204 7.48 -15.96 -6.01
C SER A 204 8.53 -16.79 -6.73
N THR A 205 8.49 -16.79 -8.07
CA THR A 205 9.42 -17.51 -8.93
C THR A 205 9.67 -16.70 -10.19
N THR A 206 10.89 -16.75 -10.70
CA THR A 206 11.29 -16.15 -11.99
C THR A 206 10.92 -17.04 -13.19
N SER A 207 10.75 -18.34 -12.93
CA SER A 207 10.59 -19.40 -13.92
C SER A 207 9.27 -20.14 -13.76
N ALA A 208 8.78 -20.76 -14.83
CA ALA A 208 7.50 -21.47 -14.83
C ALA A 208 7.51 -22.66 -13.85
N VAL A 209 6.45 -22.77 -13.05
CA VAL A 209 6.24 -23.92 -12.15
C VAL A 209 6.00 -25.17 -12.97
N THR A 210 6.77 -26.23 -12.70
CA THR A 210 6.71 -27.52 -13.39
C THR A 210 5.97 -28.58 -12.57
N SER A 211 5.96 -28.46 -11.24
CA SER A 211 5.30 -29.38 -10.31
C SER A 211 4.81 -28.64 -9.07
N MET A 212 3.69 -29.10 -8.50
CA MET A 212 3.11 -28.56 -7.27
C MET A 212 2.32 -29.64 -6.53
N LYS A 213 2.54 -29.78 -5.22
CA LYS A 213 1.75 -30.68 -4.36
C LYS A 213 1.67 -30.23 -2.91
N TRP A 214 0.49 -30.36 -2.33
CA TRP A 214 0.28 -30.17 -0.89
C TRP A 214 0.59 -31.46 -0.13
N GLN A 215 1.15 -31.34 1.06
CA GLN A 215 1.48 -32.45 1.95
C GLN A 215 0.91 -32.24 3.34
N LYS A 216 0.42 -33.32 3.95
CA LYS A 216 -0.02 -33.38 5.35
C LYS A 216 0.99 -34.20 6.15
N LEU A 217 1.48 -33.66 7.27
CA LEU A 217 2.36 -34.35 8.20
C LEU A 217 1.54 -35.03 9.29
N SER A 218 1.85 -36.30 9.53
CA SER A 218 1.38 -37.04 10.72
C SER A 218 2.05 -36.54 12.00
N VAL A 219 1.53 -36.96 13.15
CA VAL A 219 2.09 -36.65 14.49
C VAL A 219 3.56 -37.10 14.63
N ASN A 220 3.97 -38.11 13.86
CA ASN A 220 5.34 -38.64 13.82
C ASN A 220 6.22 -37.97 12.75
N GLY A 221 5.79 -36.86 12.14
CA GLY A 221 6.54 -36.11 11.12
C GLY A 221 6.54 -36.72 9.71
N VAL A 222 5.97 -37.91 9.52
CA VAL A 222 5.84 -38.54 8.18
C VAL A 222 4.88 -37.70 7.33
N ALA A 223 5.35 -37.21 6.18
CA ALA A 223 4.57 -36.45 5.22
C ALA A 223 3.83 -37.37 4.24
N THR A 224 2.60 -36.97 3.88
CA THR A 224 1.72 -37.66 2.93
C THR A 224 1.22 -36.67 1.89
N ASP A 225 1.31 -37.01 0.61
CA ASP A 225 0.83 -36.16 -0.48
C ASP A 225 -0.72 -36.13 -0.49
N ILE A 226 -1.31 -34.94 -0.66
CA ILE A 226 -2.77 -34.74 -0.60
C ILE A 226 -3.36 -34.83 -2.01
N ASP A 227 -4.27 -35.77 -2.21
CA ASP A 227 -5.06 -35.88 -3.45
C ASP A 227 -6.21 -34.85 -3.49
N ILE A 228 -5.93 -33.71 -4.13
CA ILE A 228 -6.90 -32.64 -4.43
C ILE A 228 -7.90 -33.00 -5.54
N SER A 229 -7.77 -34.18 -6.17
CA SER A 229 -8.68 -34.69 -7.20
C SER A 229 -9.65 -35.76 -6.69
N SER A 230 -9.57 -36.11 -5.39
CA SER A 230 -10.35 -37.22 -4.83
C SER A 230 -11.86 -37.03 -4.97
N ALA A 231 -12.55 -38.08 -5.42
CA ALA A 231 -14.02 -38.09 -5.61
C ALA A 231 -14.84 -37.85 -4.32
N SER A 232 -14.18 -37.80 -3.17
CA SER A 232 -14.78 -37.49 -1.87
C SER A 232 -15.16 -36.01 -1.70
N GLY A 233 -14.58 -35.09 -2.48
CA GLY A 233 -14.71 -33.65 -2.30
C GLY A 233 -14.07 -33.10 -1.01
N LYS A 234 -13.36 -33.94 -0.25
CA LYS A 234 -12.75 -33.60 1.05
C LYS A 234 -11.68 -32.51 0.92
N TYR A 235 -10.83 -32.66 -0.08
CA TYR A 235 -9.78 -31.71 -0.44
C TYR A 235 -10.05 -31.24 -1.87
N SER A 236 -9.96 -29.94 -2.10
CA SER A 236 -9.93 -29.36 -3.45
C SER A 236 -8.92 -28.22 -3.48
N GLY A 237 -8.34 -27.91 -4.63
CA GLY A 237 -7.25 -26.95 -4.66
C GLY A 237 -6.77 -26.59 -6.06
N SER A 238 -5.77 -25.72 -6.08
CA SER A 238 -5.15 -25.27 -7.33
C SER A 238 -4.09 -26.25 -7.81
N THR A 239 -3.91 -26.32 -9.13
CA THR A 239 -2.86 -27.08 -9.81
C THR A 239 -1.69 -26.18 -10.21
N VAL A 240 -0.73 -26.76 -10.94
CA VAL A 240 0.58 -26.19 -11.33
C VAL A 240 0.52 -24.80 -11.99
N SER A 241 -0.62 -24.38 -12.54
CA SER A 241 -0.77 -23.15 -13.34
C SER A 241 -1.06 -21.86 -12.55
N THR A 242 -0.86 -21.81 -11.22
CA THR A 242 -1.08 -20.58 -10.43
C THR A 242 0.07 -20.25 -9.48
N LEU A 243 0.39 -18.96 -9.37
CA LEU A 243 1.31 -18.42 -8.37
C LEU A 243 0.65 -18.17 -7.01
N ASN A 244 -0.69 -18.29 -6.92
CA ASN A 244 -1.44 -18.15 -5.68
C ASN A 244 -2.29 -19.40 -5.41
N PRO A 245 -1.68 -20.58 -5.16
CA PRO A 245 -2.41 -21.81 -4.99
C PRO A 245 -3.18 -21.84 -3.67
N ARG A 246 -4.28 -22.60 -3.70
CA ARG A 246 -5.17 -22.79 -2.56
C ARG A 246 -5.37 -24.28 -2.27
N LEU A 247 -5.54 -24.63 -1.00
CA LEU A 247 -6.05 -25.91 -0.54
C LEU A 247 -7.27 -25.65 0.32
N VAL A 248 -8.43 -26.10 -0.16
CA VAL A 248 -9.69 -26.09 0.58
C VAL A 248 -9.85 -27.45 1.26
N ILE A 249 -10.10 -27.43 2.57
CA ILE A 249 -10.43 -28.60 3.38
C ILE A 249 -11.90 -28.46 3.76
N ASN A 250 -12.76 -29.34 3.25
CA ASN A 250 -14.20 -29.31 3.49
C ASN A 250 -14.63 -30.23 4.63
N ASN A 251 -15.71 -29.90 5.34
CA ASN A 251 -16.30 -30.72 6.41
C ASN A 251 -15.22 -31.24 7.40
N ALA A 252 -14.53 -30.31 8.03
CA ALA A 252 -13.35 -30.57 8.86
C ALA A 252 -13.69 -31.42 10.09
N ASN A 253 -12.91 -32.47 10.35
CA ASN A 253 -13.02 -33.32 11.53
C ASN A 253 -11.68 -33.42 12.26
N TYR A 254 -11.64 -33.97 13.47
CA TYR A 254 -10.42 -34.00 14.30
C TYR A 254 -9.19 -34.62 13.61
N ASN A 255 -9.36 -35.55 12.66
CA ASN A 255 -8.23 -36.13 11.91
C ASN A 255 -7.59 -35.15 10.93
N ASP A 256 -8.24 -34.02 10.60
CA ASP A 256 -7.68 -32.97 9.76
C ASP A 256 -6.71 -32.05 10.52
N GLY A 257 -6.74 -32.05 11.86
CA GLY A 257 -5.80 -31.31 12.69
C GLY A 257 -4.37 -31.84 12.52
N ALA A 258 -3.54 -31.11 11.79
CA ALA A 258 -2.22 -31.55 11.35
C ALA A 258 -1.38 -30.36 10.86
N VAL A 259 -0.10 -30.61 10.55
CA VAL A 259 0.76 -29.62 9.87
C VAL A 259 0.69 -29.85 8.36
N TYR A 260 0.39 -28.79 7.60
CA TYR A 260 0.30 -28.80 6.15
C TYR A 260 1.46 -28.02 5.54
N ARG A 261 2.02 -28.48 4.43
CA ARG A 261 3.06 -27.76 3.68
C ARG A 261 2.86 -27.90 2.17
N LEU A 262 3.47 -27.00 1.41
CA LEU A 262 3.46 -27.01 -0.05
C LEU A 262 4.86 -27.34 -0.58
N VAL A 263 4.94 -28.18 -1.61
CA VAL A 263 6.15 -28.46 -2.38
C VAL A 263 5.92 -27.95 -3.80
N VAL A 264 6.87 -27.18 -4.32
CA VAL A 264 6.80 -26.54 -5.64
C VAL A 264 8.15 -26.70 -6.35
N SER A 265 8.11 -27.15 -7.60
CA SER A 265 9.29 -27.34 -8.44
C SER A 265 9.21 -26.43 -9.68
N ASN A 266 10.36 -25.91 -10.13
CA ASN A 266 10.54 -25.20 -11.40
C ASN A 266 11.82 -25.69 -12.11
N ALA A 267 12.28 -24.99 -13.15
CA ALA A 267 13.51 -25.34 -13.87
C ALA A 267 14.80 -25.21 -13.02
N ALA A 268 14.82 -24.36 -11.99
CA ALA A 268 15.98 -24.13 -11.13
C ALA A 268 16.05 -25.09 -9.93
N GLY A 269 14.93 -25.69 -9.50
CA GLY A 269 14.90 -26.69 -8.43
C GLY A 269 13.53 -26.87 -7.78
N GLU A 270 13.53 -27.57 -6.65
CA GLU A 270 12.34 -27.80 -5.82
C GLU A 270 12.50 -27.14 -4.45
N THR A 271 11.46 -26.42 -4.03
CA THR A 271 11.36 -25.82 -2.69
C THR A 271 10.21 -26.48 -1.92
N THR A 272 10.44 -26.76 -0.65
CA THR A 272 9.40 -27.15 0.31
C THR A 272 9.16 -25.99 1.29
N SER A 273 7.90 -25.61 1.49
CA SER A 273 7.54 -24.56 2.43
C SER A 273 7.73 -24.99 3.89
N ASN A 274 7.81 -24.00 4.78
CA ASN A 274 7.54 -24.22 6.20
C ASN A 274 6.12 -24.80 6.40
N GLY A 275 5.90 -25.47 7.52
CA GLY A 275 4.61 -26.08 7.86
C GLY A 275 3.65 -25.09 8.52
N LEU A 276 2.39 -25.12 8.10
CA LEU A 276 1.26 -24.40 8.70
C LEU A 276 0.42 -25.38 9.54
N SER A 277 0.25 -25.10 10.84
CA SER A 277 -0.53 -25.95 11.74
C SER A 277 -2.02 -25.63 11.68
N LEU A 278 -2.85 -26.64 11.41
CA LEU A 278 -4.31 -26.55 11.45
C LEU A 278 -4.86 -27.12 12.77
N SER A 279 -5.71 -26.34 13.45
CA SER A 279 -6.44 -26.74 14.66
C SER A 279 -7.94 -26.87 14.38
N ILE A 280 -8.57 -27.92 14.93
CA ILE A 280 -10.01 -28.15 14.85
C ILE A 280 -10.62 -27.82 16.21
N VAL A 281 -11.67 -26.99 16.22
CA VAL A 281 -12.30 -26.50 17.46
C VAL A 281 -13.82 -26.56 17.38
N GLU A 282 -14.49 -26.43 18.53
CA GLU A 282 -15.96 -26.43 18.63
C GLU A 282 -16.46 -25.11 19.23
N LEU A 283 -17.71 -24.74 18.95
CA LEU A 283 -18.32 -23.55 19.54
C LEU A 283 -18.41 -23.68 21.08
N PRO A 284 -18.16 -22.62 21.85
CA PRO A 284 -18.36 -22.63 23.30
C PRO A 284 -19.81 -22.93 23.66
N SER A 285 -20.02 -23.79 24.66
CA SER A 285 -21.33 -23.99 25.29
C SER A 285 -21.45 -23.10 26.52
N ILE A 286 -22.56 -22.37 26.64
CA ILE A 286 -22.80 -21.35 27.68
C ILE A 286 -24.16 -21.61 28.31
N THR A 287 -24.23 -21.63 29.65
CA THR A 287 -25.48 -21.82 30.40
C THR A 287 -25.59 -20.80 31.52
N ILE A 288 -26.70 -20.05 31.57
CA ILE A 288 -26.99 -19.06 32.63
C ILE A 288 -27.96 -19.62 33.69
N SER A 289 -27.73 -19.23 34.95
CA SER A 289 -28.59 -19.52 36.11
C SER A 289 -28.74 -18.29 37.02
N GLY A 290 -29.94 -18.07 37.60
CA GLY A 290 -30.20 -16.98 38.54
C GLY A 290 -31.67 -16.92 38.97
N ASN A 291 -32.02 -15.98 39.86
CA ASN A 291 -33.40 -15.76 40.32
C ASN A 291 -34.16 -14.84 39.36
N SER A 292 -35.32 -15.29 38.84
CA SER A 292 -36.17 -14.48 37.95
C SER A 292 -37.13 -13.51 38.64
N PHE A 293 -37.43 -13.69 39.94
CA PHE A 293 -38.32 -12.79 40.69
C PHE A 293 -37.55 -12.12 41.82
N VAL A 294 -37.57 -10.78 41.86
CA VAL A 294 -36.78 -9.98 42.81
C VAL A 294 -37.59 -8.81 43.36
N GLY A 295 -37.41 -8.49 44.65
CA GLY A 295 -38.06 -7.35 45.28
C GLY A 295 -37.38 -6.02 44.94
N PHE A 296 -38.15 -4.94 44.81
CA PHE A 296 -37.61 -3.58 44.67
C PHE A 296 -36.61 -3.26 45.80
N GLY A 297 -35.47 -2.66 45.46
CA GLY A 297 -34.35 -2.38 46.37
C GLY A 297 -33.48 -3.59 46.74
N SER A 298 -33.81 -4.81 46.29
CA SER A 298 -33.05 -6.02 46.64
C SER A 298 -31.74 -6.16 45.85
N ARG A 299 -30.95 -7.17 46.20
CA ARG A 299 -29.73 -7.58 45.49
C ARG A 299 -29.93 -8.95 44.85
N VAL A 300 -29.56 -9.12 43.58
CA VAL A 300 -29.63 -10.39 42.85
C VAL A 300 -28.32 -10.70 42.14
N SER A 301 -28.01 -11.99 41.98
CA SER A 301 -26.85 -12.47 41.24
C SER A 301 -27.30 -13.43 40.12
N LEU A 302 -26.73 -13.26 38.94
CA LEU A 302 -26.81 -14.17 37.79
C LEU A 302 -25.41 -14.75 37.56
N SER A 303 -25.29 -16.07 37.40
CA SER A 303 -24.03 -16.75 37.12
C SER A 303 -24.11 -17.54 35.82
N ALA A 304 -22.97 -17.73 35.15
CA ALA A 304 -22.90 -18.55 33.95
C ALA A 304 -21.73 -19.54 33.99
N ILE A 305 -21.92 -20.70 33.37
CA ILE A 305 -20.87 -21.70 33.15
C ILE A 305 -20.54 -21.71 31.66
N ILE A 306 -19.25 -21.67 31.33
CA ILE A 306 -18.74 -21.74 29.95
C ILE A 306 -17.85 -22.98 29.83
N SER A 307 -18.09 -23.80 28.80
CA SER A 307 -17.19 -24.88 28.39
C SER A 307 -16.77 -24.67 26.94
N SER A 308 -15.45 -24.62 26.69
CA SER A 308 -14.86 -24.22 25.41
C SER A 308 -13.52 -24.91 25.17
N THR A 309 -13.29 -25.37 23.94
CA THR A 309 -11.96 -25.75 23.43
C THR A 309 -11.22 -24.57 22.78
N ILE A 310 -11.93 -23.46 22.52
CA ILE A 310 -11.39 -22.20 22.00
C ILE A 310 -10.96 -21.29 23.16
N GLN A 311 -9.84 -20.58 22.99
CA GLN A 311 -9.41 -19.51 23.89
C GLN A 311 -10.48 -18.40 23.97
N ILE A 312 -10.93 -18.09 25.18
CA ILE A 312 -11.91 -17.02 25.44
C ILE A 312 -11.16 -15.69 25.53
N SER A 313 -11.50 -14.74 24.67
CA SER A 313 -10.87 -13.41 24.64
C SER A 313 -11.48 -12.46 25.67
N SER A 314 -12.81 -12.48 25.82
CA SER A 314 -13.52 -11.71 26.83
C SER A 314 -14.93 -12.29 27.07
N VAL A 315 -15.54 -11.87 28.17
CA VAL A 315 -16.94 -12.14 28.50
C VAL A 315 -17.61 -10.83 28.87
N ARG A 316 -18.86 -10.63 28.46
CA ARG A 316 -19.64 -9.45 28.86
C ARG A 316 -21.11 -9.80 29.02
N TRP A 317 -21.76 -9.16 29.97
CA TRP A 317 -23.20 -9.30 30.18
C TRP A 317 -23.93 -8.25 29.35
N GLN A 318 -25.07 -8.62 28.79
CA GLN A 318 -25.95 -7.74 28.04
C GLN A 318 -27.34 -7.70 28.64
N LYS A 319 -27.95 -6.52 28.58
CA LYS A 319 -29.34 -6.25 28.90
C LYS A 319 -30.12 -6.15 27.58
N VAL A 320 -31.10 -7.03 27.38
CA VAL A 320 -31.87 -7.18 26.14
C VAL A 320 -33.30 -6.74 26.37
N TYR A 321 -33.72 -5.69 25.66
CA TYR A 321 -35.03 -5.08 25.78
C TYR A 321 -36.08 -5.76 24.88
N SER A 322 -37.36 -5.46 25.10
CA SER A 322 -38.51 -6.06 24.40
C SER A 322 -38.55 -5.80 22.89
N ASN A 323 -37.84 -4.77 22.41
CA ASN A 323 -37.65 -4.49 20.99
C ASN A 323 -36.49 -5.28 20.35
N GLY A 324 -35.84 -6.18 21.12
CA GLY A 324 -34.68 -6.96 20.68
C GLY A 324 -33.33 -6.23 20.78
N ALA A 325 -33.30 -4.96 21.18
CA ALA A 325 -32.05 -4.21 21.35
C ALA A 325 -31.27 -4.73 22.57
N ALA A 326 -29.99 -5.06 22.38
CA ALA A 326 -29.09 -5.54 23.41
C ALA A 326 -28.00 -4.50 23.71
N TYR A 327 -27.76 -4.21 24.98
CA TYR A 327 -26.76 -3.23 25.42
C TYR A 327 -25.81 -3.86 26.45
N ASP A 328 -24.51 -3.61 26.27
CA ASP A 328 -23.47 -4.12 27.17
C ASP A 328 -23.59 -3.48 28.56
N ILE A 329 -23.48 -4.31 29.60
CA ILE A 329 -23.55 -3.89 31.00
C ILE A 329 -22.14 -3.57 31.48
N ASN A 330 -21.90 -2.31 31.84
CA ASN A 330 -20.66 -1.91 32.50
C ASN A 330 -20.65 -2.42 33.95
N VAL A 331 -19.87 -3.48 34.21
CA VAL A 331 -19.73 -4.11 35.53
C VAL A 331 -18.57 -3.44 36.29
N VAL A 332 -18.89 -2.58 37.26
CA VAL A 332 -17.93 -1.66 37.88
C VAL A 332 -17.60 -2.06 39.32
N GLY A 333 -16.48 -2.76 39.50
CA GLY A 333 -15.81 -2.95 40.80
C GLY A 333 -16.69 -3.49 41.94
N THR A 334 -16.41 -3.06 43.17
CA THR A 334 -17.14 -3.48 44.39
C THR A 334 -18.29 -2.56 44.78
N SER A 335 -18.45 -1.40 44.14
CA SER A 335 -19.49 -0.41 44.45
C SER A 335 -20.08 0.20 43.17
N GLY A 336 -21.30 -0.21 42.83
CA GLY A 336 -22.05 0.25 41.66
C GLY A 336 -23.40 -0.46 41.51
N LYS A 337 -24.23 0.00 40.57
CA LYS A 337 -25.52 -0.64 40.24
C LYS A 337 -25.31 -2.09 39.77
N TYR A 338 -24.35 -2.29 38.88
CA TYR A 338 -23.92 -3.59 38.36
C TYR A 338 -22.48 -3.88 38.84
N THR A 339 -22.31 -4.90 39.67
CA THR A 339 -21.01 -5.38 40.17
C THR A 339 -20.83 -6.87 39.85
N GLY A 340 -19.65 -7.44 40.08
CA GLY A 340 -19.39 -8.84 39.78
C GLY A 340 -18.06 -9.07 39.08
N SER A 341 -17.93 -10.21 38.40
CA SER A 341 -16.68 -10.68 37.82
C SER A 341 -16.61 -10.43 36.31
N SER A 342 -16.42 -9.16 35.92
CA SER A 342 -16.30 -8.72 34.51
C SER A 342 -15.26 -9.50 33.70
N ASN A 343 -14.20 -9.99 34.35
CA ASN A 343 -13.04 -10.61 33.69
C ASN A 343 -12.90 -12.11 34.02
N SER A 344 -13.89 -12.74 34.69
CA SER A 344 -13.83 -14.17 35.02
C SER A 344 -14.34 -15.02 33.86
N ILE A 345 -13.40 -15.47 33.01
CA ILE A 345 -13.71 -16.27 31.81
C ILE A 345 -14.17 -17.70 32.09
N THR A 346 -14.03 -18.21 33.32
CA THR A 346 -14.43 -19.59 33.70
C THR A 346 -15.77 -19.65 34.44
N ASN A 347 -16.14 -18.59 35.16
CA ASN A 347 -17.44 -18.47 35.83
C ASN A 347 -17.76 -16.97 36.01
N PRO A 348 -18.32 -16.29 34.98
CA PRO A 348 -18.72 -14.91 35.09
C PRO A 348 -20.01 -14.77 35.88
N VAL A 349 -20.06 -13.76 36.74
CA VAL A 349 -21.19 -13.44 37.62
C VAL A 349 -21.54 -11.97 37.47
N LEU A 350 -22.80 -11.68 37.17
CA LEU A 350 -23.39 -10.35 37.24
C LEU A 350 -24.18 -10.21 38.54
N VAL A 351 -23.96 -9.13 39.27
CA VAL A 351 -24.69 -8.78 40.49
C VAL A 351 -25.37 -7.43 40.29
N ILE A 352 -26.69 -7.38 40.49
CA ILE A 352 -27.49 -6.16 40.42
C ILE A 352 -27.81 -5.75 41.86
N ASN A 353 -27.36 -4.56 42.26
CA ASN A 353 -27.53 -4.03 43.62
C ASN A 353 -28.62 -2.94 43.61
N GLY A 354 -29.61 -3.05 44.49
CA GLY A 354 -30.71 -2.08 44.56
C GLY A 354 -31.59 -2.13 43.32
N VAL A 355 -32.12 -3.32 43.00
CA VAL A 355 -32.95 -3.58 41.81
C VAL A 355 -34.17 -2.65 41.78
N ASP A 356 -34.44 -2.04 40.62
CA ASP A 356 -35.60 -1.16 40.41
C ASP A 356 -36.33 -1.53 39.10
N PHE A 357 -37.46 -0.89 38.81
CA PHE A 357 -38.28 -1.22 37.64
C PHE A 357 -37.58 -1.00 36.29
N THR A 358 -36.47 -0.25 36.22
CA THR A 358 -35.68 -0.15 34.99
C THR A 358 -34.86 -1.42 34.72
N ASP A 359 -34.67 -2.30 35.71
CA ASP A 359 -34.00 -3.60 35.59
C ASP A 359 -34.91 -4.74 35.10
N GLU A 360 -36.22 -4.53 35.00
CA GLU A 360 -37.19 -5.55 34.57
C GLU A 360 -37.08 -5.86 33.07
N THR A 361 -36.17 -6.77 32.70
CA THR A 361 -35.94 -7.16 31.30
C THR A 361 -35.13 -8.46 31.17
N ASN A 362 -34.73 -8.83 29.95
CA ASN A 362 -33.93 -10.03 29.69
C ASN A 362 -32.43 -9.74 29.83
N TYR A 363 -31.67 -10.74 30.29
CA TYR A 363 -30.23 -10.69 30.44
C TYR A 363 -29.58 -11.88 29.70
N GLN A 364 -28.44 -11.65 29.05
CA GLN A 364 -27.65 -12.69 28.40
C GLN A 364 -26.15 -12.45 28.61
N LEU A 365 -25.34 -13.46 28.35
CA LEU A 365 -23.89 -13.39 28.32
C LEU A 365 -23.41 -13.52 26.88
N VAL A 366 -22.48 -12.65 26.49
CA VAL A 366 -21.72 -12.76 25.24
C VAL A 366 -20.31 -13.19 25.56
N VAL A 367 -19.85 -14.25 24.92
CA VAL A 367 -18.49 -14.77 24.99
C VAL A 367 -17.79 -14.45 23.69
N THR A 368 -16.74 -13.64 23.77
CA THR A 368 -15.91 -13.25 22.62
C THR A 368 -14.78 -14.27 22.46
N THR A 369 -14.62 -14.81 21.26
CA THR A 369 -13.49 -15.66 20.87
C THR A 369 -12.76 -15.05 19.67
N PRO A 370 -11.54 -15.50 19.33
CA PRO A 370 -10.86 -15.10 18.10
C PRO A 370 -11.61 -15.44 16.80
N LEU A 371 -12.64 -16.31 16.87
CA LEU A 371 -13.47 -16.69 15.73
C LEU A 371 -14.81 -15.93 15.67
N GLY A 372 -15.07 -15.03 16.61
CA GLY A 372 -16.34 -14.29 16.73
C GLY A 372 -17.02 -14.49 18.09
N GLU A 373 -18.25 -14.00 18.19
CA GLU A 373 -19.02 -13.95 19.42
C GLU A 373 -20.08 -15.06 19.48
N VAL A 374 -20.27 -15.63 20.67
CA VAL A 374 -21.34 -16.60 20.95
C VAL A 374 -22.15 -16.10 22.14
N THR A 375 -23.48 -16.09 21.97
CA THR A 375 -24.42 -15.66 23.00
C THR A 375 -25.01 -16.86 23.74
N SER A 376 -25.31 -16.66 25.02
CA SER A 376 -26.03 -17.63 25.85
C SER A 376 -27.54 -17.67 25.55
N ASN A 377 -28.24 -18.57 26.24
CA ASN A 377 -29.67 -18.41 26.50
C ASN A 377 -29.96 -17.10 27.27
N GLN A 378 -31.17 -16.56 27.14
CA GLN A 378 -31.62 -15.41 27.91
C GLN A 378 -32.24 -15.84 29.25
N ILE A 379 -32.13 -14.98 30.27
CA ILE A 379 -32.86 -15.09 31.54
C ILE A 379 -33.67 -13.81 31.78
N ASN A 380 -34.96 -13.96 32.10
CA ASN A 380 -35.85 -12.83 32.39
C ASN A 380 -35.84 -12.48 33.88
N LEU A 381 -35.83 -11.19 34.19
CA LEU A 381 -35.89 -10.63 35.55
C LEU A 381 -37.18 -9.81 35.71
N ILE A 382 -37.94 -10.08 36.78
CA ILE A 382 -39.23 -9.46 37.11
C ILE A 382 -39.13 -8.80 38.50
N VAL A 383 -39.57 -7.54 38.62
CA VAL A 383 -39.37 -6.71 39.82
C VAL A 383 -40.68 -6.43 40.55
N THR A 384 -40.70 -6.67 41.87
CA THR A 384 -41.93 -6.61 42.68
C THR A 384 -41.85 -5.61 43.84
N GLY A 385 -42.87 -4.75 43.99
CA GLY A 385 -43.14 -4.02 45.25
C GLY A 385 -42.52 -2.62 45.43
N GLY A 386 -42.57 -1.74 44.43
CA GLY A 386 -42.10 -0.33 44.55
C GLY A 386 -43.21 0.72 44.80
N PRO A 387 -42.85 1.95 45.23
CA PRO A 387 -43.80 3.03 45.54
C PRO A 387 -44.38 3.73 44.32
N THR A 388 -45.67 4.11 44.38
CA THR A 388 -46.39 4.81 43.31
C THR A 388 -46.21 6.32 43.37
N ASN A 389 -45.35 6.89 42.52
CA ASN A 389 -45.37 8.27 42.01
C ASN A 389 -44.22 8.46 41.02
N ALA A 390 -44.45 9.06 39.83
CA ALA A 390 -43.43 9.17 38.78
C ALA A 390 -43.39 10.57 38.13
N PRO A 391 -42.25 11.28 38.26
CA PRO A 391 -41.74 12.19 37.22
C PRO A 391 -40.35 11.79 36.69
N THR A 392 -39.92 12.53 35.67
CA THR A 392 -38.80 12.42 34.71
C THR A 392 -37.34 12.21 35.19
N THR A 393 -36.51 11.73 34.25
CA THR A 393 -35.03 11.47 34.22
C THR A 393 -34.09 12.65 34.50
N PRO A 394 -32.83 12.40 34.97
CA PRO A 394 -31.60 12.32 34.11
C PRO A 394 -30.62 11.16 34.55
N GLY A 395 -29.39 10.91 34.03
CA GLY A 395 -28.52 11.55 33.02
C GLY A 395 -27.17 10.78 32.77
N LEU A 396 -26.18 11.40 32.08
CA LEU A 396 -24.84 10.89 31.69
C LEU A 396 -23.69 11.26 32.69
N PRO A 397 -22.44 10.76 32.56
CA PRO A 397 -21.36 11.59 31.93
C PRO A 397 -20.13 10.87 31.30
N LEU A 398 -19.34 11.61 30.48
CA LEU A 398 -17.87 11.84 30.50
C LEU A 398 -17.44 12.53 29.17
N THR A 399 -17.34 13.87 29.07
CA THR A 399 -16.13 14.74 29.23
C THR A 399 -15.04 14.55 28.15
N THR A 400 -14.43 15.59 27.53
CA THR A 400 -14.13 16.95 28.03
C THR A 400 -14.30 18.06 26.97
N ASP A 401 -15.08 19.10 27.28
CA ASP A 401 -14.55 20.45 27.53
C ASP A 401 -15.63 21.31 28.21
N ARG A 402 -15.27 22.05 29.27
CA ARG A 402 -16.20 22.91 30.01
C ARG A 402 -16.08 24.36 29.57
N ILE A 403 -17.14 24.92 29.02
CA ILE A 403 -17.65 26.24 29.41
C ILE A 403 -19.16 26.11 29.65
N ASN A 404 -19.68 26.86 30.62
CA ASN A 404 -21.06 26.78 31.08
C ASN A 404 -22.04 27.41 30.07
N SER A 405 -23.31 26.94 30.01
CA SER A 405 -24.51 27.82 30.08
C SER A 405 -25.88 27.17 29.79
N ILE A 406 -26.00 25.97 29.21
CA ILE A 406 -27.31 25.46 28.74
C ILE A 406 -27.93 24.40 29.67
N PRO A 407 -29.01 24.71 30.43
CA PRO A 407 -29.85 23.74 31.12
C PRO A 407 -30.36 22.59 30.23
N PRO A 408 -30.36 21.32 30.70
CA PRO A 408 -30.87 20.18 29.93
C PRO A 408 -32.35 20.32 29.50
N GLU A 409 -33.14 21.05 30.28
CA GLU A 409 -34.57 21.31 30.03
C GLU A 409 -34.79 22.19 28.79
N LEU A 410 -33.80 23.01 28.41
CA LEU A 410 -33.88 23.92 27.25
C LEU A 410 -33.42 23.29 25.94
N CYS A 411 -32.74 22.14 25.97
CA CYS A 411 -32.24 21.46 24.76
C CYS A 411 -32.38 19.92 24.87
N PRO A 412 -33.62 19.37 24.87
CA PRO A 412 -33.81 17.93 24.98
C PRO A 412 -33.18 17.18 23.81
N ASN A 413 -32.40 16.13 24.11
CA ASN A 413 -31.68 15.28 23.15
C ASN A 413 -30.59 15.98 22.32
N CYS A 414 -30.12 17.17 22.72
CA CYS A 414 -29.00 17.84 22.07
C CYS A 414 -27.65 17.27 22.51
N ILE A 415 -26.66 17.25 21.61
CA ILE A 415 -25.23 17.14 21.96
C ILE A 415 -24.70 18.53 22.24
N ILE A 416 -24.04 18.74 23.39
CA ILE A 416 -23.44 20.03 23.75
C ILE A 416 -21.96 20.03 23.37
N GLY A 417 -21.51 21.06 22.67
CA GLY A 417 -20.10 21.27 22.32
C GLY A 417 -19.83 22.72 21.90
N ARG A 418 -18.59 23.20 22.06
CA ARG A 418 -18.18 24.55 21.60
C ARG A 418 -19.11 25.70 22.05
N ASN A 419 -19.76 25.57 23.22
CA ASN A 419 -20.74 26.49 23.82
C ASN A 419 -22.16 26.50 23.21
N TRP A 420 -22.50 25.51 22.38
CA TRP A 420 -23.81 25.38 21.73
C TRP A 420 -24.40 23.98 21.93
N GLY A 421 -25.73 23.89 21.92
CA GLY A 421 -26.45 22.63 21.77
C GLY A 421 -26.71 22.34 20.29
N TYR A 422 -26.52 21.07 19.87
CA TYR A 422 -26.72 20.61 18.50
C TYR A 422 -27.72 19.46 18.44
N LYS A 423 -28.67 19.52 17.50
CA LYS A 423 -29.57 18.40 17.17
C LYS A 423 -29.73 18.27 15.65
N SER A 424 -29.87 17.05 15.14
CA SER A 424 -30.21 16.80 13.73
C SER A 424 -31.66 17.21 13.44
N VAL A 425 -31.98 17.60 12.20
CA VAL A 425 -33.36 17.81 11.77
C VAL A 425 -33.95 16.46 11.29
N PRO A 426 -35.02 15.94 11.93
CA PRO A 426 -35.68 14.71 11.46
C PRO A 426 -36.24 14.88 10.04
N GLY A 427 -36.02 13.91 9.15
CA GLY A 427 -36.49 13.96 7.76
C GLY A 427 -35.65 14.84 6.82
N ASP A 428 -34.60 15.53 7.30
CA ASP A 428 -33.73 16.34 6.45
C ASP A 428 -32.27 16.36 6.95
N CYS A 429 -31.51 15.36 6.51
CA CYS A 429 -30.08 15.24 6.83
C CYS A 429 -29.20 16.37 6.25
N THR A 430 -29.73 17.24 5.36
CA THR A 430 -29.00 18.43 4.91
C THR A 430 -29.08 19.58 5.92
N LYS A 431 -29.79 19.41 7.05
CA LYS A 431 -29.99 20.45 8.07
C LYS A 431 -29.68 20.00 9.49
N PHE A 432 -29.30 20.96 10.31
CA PHE A 432 -29.11 20.80 11.76
C PHE A 432 -29.60 22.04 12.51
N VAL A 433 -29.84 21.90 13.81
CA VAL A 433 -30.23 23.02 14.67
C VAL A 433 -29.14 23.27 15.72
N GLN A 434 -28.72 24.52 15.83
CA GLN A 434 -27.91 25.07 16.89
C GLN A 434 -28.81 25.78 17.91
N MET A 435 -28.53 25.62 19.20
CA MET A 435 -29.35 26.16 20.29
C MET A 435 -28.49 26.82 21.38
N LEU A 436 -28.96 27.95 21.90
CA LEU A 436 -28.28 28.74 22.94
C LEU A 436 -29.33 29.56 23.75
N PRO A 437 -29.19 29.73 25.08
CA PRO A 437 -30.12 30.52 25.88
C PRO A 437 -30.04 32.03 25.59
N ASP A 438 -31.18 32.72 25.54
CA ASP A 438 -31.22 34.18 25.56
C ASP A 438 -30.90 34.75 26.96
N ALA A 439 -30.89 36.09 27.08
CA ALA A 439 -30.63 36.78 28.34
C ALA A 439 -31.72 36.56 29.42
N ASP A 440 -32.91 36.11 29.02
CA ASP A 440 -34.06 35.84 29.89
C ASP A 440 -34.17 34.33 30.24
N GLY A 441 -33.31 33.48 29.67
CA GLY A 441 -33.23 32.04 29.93
C GLY A 441 -34.06 31.16 28.99
N ASN A 442 -34.61 31.69 27.89
CA ASN A 442 -35.35 30.89 26.90
C ASN A 442 -34.39 30.31 25.85
N ALA A 443 -34.75 29.19 25.22
CA ALA A 443 -33.96 28.58 24.14
C ALA A 443 -34.15 29.33 22.81
N LEU A 444 -33.08 29.91 22.26
CA LEU A 444 -33.04 30.36 20.87
C LEU A 444 -32.62 29.20 19.96
N GLU A 445 -33.45 28.88 18.96
CA GLU A 445 -33.15 27.85 17.96
C GLU A 445 -32.75 28.47 16.61
N PHE A 446 -31.65 27.99 16.04
CA PHE A 446 -31.13 28.41 14.75
C PHE A 446 -30.98 27.19 13.85
N THR A 447 -31.75 27.12 12.76
CA THR A 447 -31.64 26.03 11.79
C THR A 447 -30.64 26.40 10.71
N HIS A 448 -29.63 25.55 10.52
CA HIS A 448 -28.57 25.71 9.54
C HIS A 448 -28.68 24.63 8.45
N VAL A 449 -28.22 24.97 7.25
CA VAL A 449 -28.16 24.08 6.09
C VAL A 449 -26.70 23.75 5.83
N CYS A 450 -26.40 22.48 5.60
CA CYS A 450 -25.07 22.02 5.22
C CYS A 450 -24.68 22.50 3.81
N PRO A 451 -23.38 22.61 3.50
CA PRO A 451 -22.90 22.86 2.14
C PRO A 451 -23.44 21.81 1.16
N TRP A 452 -23.45 22.17 -0.14
CA TRP A 452 -23.99 21.30 -1.18
C TRP A 452 -23.36 19.91 -1.16
N GLY A 453 -24.21 18.88 -1.25
CA GLY A 453 -23.80 17.48 -1.23
C GLY A 453 -23.30 16.92 0.10
N GLN A 454 -23.52 17.64 1.21
CA GLN A 454 -23.13 17.21 2.54
C GLN A 454 -24.34 16.93 3.45
N PHE A 455 -24.16 16.04 4.42
CA PHE A 455 -25.12 15.76 5.50
C PHE A 455 -24.51 16.12 6.86
N TRP A 456 -25.36 16.46 7.84
CA TRP A 456 -24.93 16.75 9.19
C TRP A 456 -24.49 15.47 9.93
N ASN A 457 -23.25 15.44 10.42
CA ASN A 457 -22.78 14.38 11.30
C ASN A 457 -22.80 14.85 12.77
N LEU A 458 -23.81 14.39 13.51
CA LEU A 458 -24.02 14.74 14.91
C LEU A 458 -22.87 14.28 15.83
N ASN A 459 -22.16 13.21 15.49
CA ASN A 459 -21.03 12.70 16.29
C ASN A 459 -19.76 13.56 16.13
N HIS A 460 -19.56 14.17 14.95
CA HIS A 460 -18.39 15.00 14.64
C HIS A 460 -18.67 16.51 14.74
N LEU A 461 -19.94 16.91 14.97
CA LEU A 461 -20.40 18.30 15.03
C LEU A 461 -19.94 19.13 13.82
N THR A 462 -20.09 18.54 12.62
CA THR A 462 -19.80 19.18 11.33
C THR A 462 -20.59 18.51 10.19
N CYS A 463 -20.76 19.22 9.07
CA CYS A 463 -21.35 18.69 7.84
C CYS A 463 -20.29 17.95 7.03
N GLN A 464 -20.48 16.68 6.68
CA GLN A 464 -19.53 15.87 5.89
C GLN A 464 -20.15 15.42 4.56
N PRO A 465 -19.34 14.98 3.56
CA PRO A 465 -19.87 14.43 2.32
C PRO A 465 -20.97 13.39 2.55
N SER A 466 -22.08 13.52 1.82
CA SER A 466 -23.31 12.73 2.01
C SER A 466 -23.12 11.22 2.04
N HIS A 467 -22.06 10.71 1.40
CA HIS A 467 -21.73 9.28 1.35
C HIS A 467 -20.90 8.77 2.54
N GLU A 468 -20.35 9.68 3.36
CA GLU A 468 -19.56 9.37 4.55
C GLU A 468 -20.41 9.41 5.84
N VAL A 469 -21.66 9.90 5.74
CA VAL A 469 -22.56 10.11 6.88
C VAL A 469 -23.68 9.09 6.89
N TYR A 470 -23.79 8.32 7.97
CA TYR A 470 -24.99 7.51 8.21
C TYR A 470 -26.19 8.43 8.50
N CYS A 471 -27.15 8.44 7.57
CA CYS A 471 -28.38 9.22 7.61
C CYS A 471 -29.56 8.26 7.42
N ALA A 472 -30.47 8.20 8.39
CA ALA A 472 -31.65 7.34 8.33
C ALA A 472 -32.63 7.78 7.22
N ASP A 473 -32.79 9.09 7.04
CA ASP A 473 -33.66 9.73 6.04
C ASP A 473 -32.94 9.99 4.71
N ASN A 474 -31.96 9.14 4.36
CA ASN A 474 -31.15 9.29 3.15
C ASN A 474 -32.02 9.11 1.89
N PRO A 475 -32.02 10.04 0.91
CA PRO A 475 -32.83 9.95 -0.31
C PRO A 475 -32.68 8.64 -1.10
N CYS A 476 -31.50 8.02 -1.02
CA CYS A 476 -31.14 6.78 -1.69
C CYS A 476 -31.37 5.51 -0.85
N ALA A 477 -31.89 5.61 0.38
CA ALA A 477 -32.17 4.46 1.24
C ALA A 477 -32.99 3.38 0.51
N GLY A 478 -32.49 2.15 0.54
CA GLY A 478 -33.10 0.99 -0.15
C GLY A 478 -32.91 0.94 -1.68
N LYS A 479 -32.18 1.88 -2.31
CA LYS A 479 -31.95 1.91 -3.76
C LYS A 479 -30.52 1.49 -4.12
N LEU A 480 -30.37 0.30 -4.68
CA LEU A 480 -29.06 -0.26 -5.06
C LEU A 480 -28.35 0.55 -6.16
N ALA A 481 -29.10 1.16 -7.08
CA ALA A 481 -28.60 2.05 -8.13
C ALA A 481 -29.71 3.03 -8.57
N GLY A 482 -29.32 4.16 -9.19
CA GLY A 482 -30.24 5.09 -9.85
C GLY A 482 -29.93 6.56 -9.55
N THR A 483 -30.82 7.47 -9.96
CA THR A 483 -30.67 8.91 -9.74
C THR A 483 -31.96 9.55 -9.24
N LEU A 484 -31.86 10.58 -8.39
CA LEU A 484 -32.99 11.28 -7.79
C LEU A 484 -32.82 12.80 -7.89
N ALA A 485 -33.90 13.53 -8.15
CA ALA A 485 -33.88 14.99 -8.22
C ALA A 485 -33.46 15.58 -6.85
N MET A 486 -32.62 16.61 -6.88
CA MET A 486 -32.19 17.30 -5.67
C MET A 486 -33.10 18.50 -5.39
N THR A 487 -33.80 18.49 -4.26
CA THR A 487 -34.72 19.57 -3.88
C THR A 487 -34.01 20.93 -3.87
N GLY A 488 -34.53 21.89 -4.63
CA GLY A 488 -33.98 23.25 -4.72
C GLY A 488 -32.95 23.49 -5.83
N PHE A 489 -32.52 22.46 -6.56
CA PHE A 489 -31.55 22.58 -7.66
C PHE A 489 -32.10 21.91 -8.93
N CYS A 490 -32.29 22.66 -10.02
CA CYS A 490 -32.81 22.05 -11.25
C CYS A 490 -31.72 21.35 -12.08
N SER A 491 -30.44 21.63 -11.83
CA SER A 491 -29.27 21.06 -12.54
C SER A 491 -28.53 19.96 -11.77
N ALA A 492 -28.93 19.69 -10.51
CA ALA A 492 -28.28 18.75 -9.62
C ALA A 492 -29.20 17.57 -9.25
N PHE A 493 -28.58 16.43 -8.94
CA PHE A 493 -29.25 15.20 -8.57
C PHE A 493 -28.43 14.40 -7.56
N TRP A 494 -29.08 13.46 -6.86
CA TRP A 494 -28.43 12.43 -6.08
C TRP A 494 -28.18 11.21 -6.97
N ALA A 495 -26.93 10.83 -7.17
CA ALA A 495 -26.57 9.50 -7.63
C ALA A 495 -26.67 8.52 -6.46
N CYS A 496 -27.46 7.46 -6.63
CA CYS A 496 -27.60 6.39 -5.64
C CYS A 496 -26.62 5.27 -5.97
N LEU A 497 -25.69 4.99 -5.05
CA LEU A 497 -24.72 3.92 -5.14
C LEU A 497 -24.89 3.00 -3.92
N ASN A 498 -25.45 1.81 -4.13
CA ASN A 498 -25.68 0.80 -3.10
C ASN A 498 -26.40 1.31 -1.83
N GLY A 499 -27.46 2.11 -2.01
CA GLY A 499 -28.22 2.75 -0.93
C GLY A 499 -27.70 4.13 -0.49
N THR A 500 -26.49 4.51 -0.89
CA THR A 500 -25.84 5.76 -0.49
C THR A 500 -26.09 6.88 -1.47
N ALA A 501 -26.44 8.08 -0.99
CA ALA A 501 -26.58 9.27 -1.83
C ALA A 501 -25.23 9.97 -2.04
N VAL A 502 -24.91 10.28 -3.29
CA VAL A 502 -23.79 11.12 -3.71
C VAL A 502 -24.36 12.29 -4.51
N ALA A 503 -24.02 13.52 -4.17
CA ALA A 503 -24.43 14.68 -4.96
C ALA A 503 -23.73 14.69 -6.33
N SER A 504 -24.45 15.08 -7.37
CA SER A 504 -23.99 15.03 -8.75
C SER A 504 -24.64 16.13 -9.59
N CYS A 505 -23.96 16.50 -10.67
CA CYS A 505 -24.36 17.57 -11.59
C CYS A 505 -24.68 17.02 -12.97
N CYS A 506 -25.64 17.64 -13.66
CA CYS A 506 -25.78 17.42 -15.09
C CYS A 506 -24.65 18.12 -15.87
N PRO A 507 -24.13 17.52 -16.95
CA PRO A 507 -23.05 18.11 -17.73
C PRO A 507 -23.47 19.41 -18.42
N THR A 508 -22.50 20.28 -18.71
CA THR A 508 -22.70 21.68 -19.13
C THR A 508 -23.56 21.89 -20.38
N ASN A 509 -23.69 20.87 -21.23
CA ASN A 509 -24.54 20.83 -22.41
C ASN A 509 -26.01 20.49 -22.11
N SER A 510 -26.32 19.90 -20.96
CA SER A 510 -27.67 19.51 -20.51
C SER A 510 -27.97 20.12 -19.14
N ARG A 511 -28.65 21.26 -19.11
CA ARG A 511 -28.72 22.11 -17.90
C ARG A 511 -29.72 21.66 -16.84
N ALA A 512 -30.61 20.70 -17.12
CA ALA A 512 -31.65 20.30 -16.17
C ALA A 512 -31.68 18.80 -15.91
N TYR A 513 -31.89 18.38 -14.66
CA TYR A 513 -32.17 17.01 -14.29
C TYR A 513 -33.70 16.79 -14.18
N VAL A 514 -34.21 15.76 -14.85
CA VAL A 514 -35.62 15.35 -14.77
C VAL A 514 -35.70 13.92 -14.18
N GLN A 515 -36.49 13.77 -13.12
CA GLN A 515 -36.66 12.50 -12.41
C GLN A 515 -37.09 11.36 -13.35
N GLY A 516 -36.27 10.30 -13.41
CA GLY A 516 -36.54 9.12 -14.25
C GLY A 516 -36.21 9.29 -15.73
N VAL A 517 -35.81 10.49 -16.18
CA VAL A 517 -35.35 10.77 -17.55
C VAL A 517 -33.84 11.02 -17.59
N GLY A 518 -33.28 11.61 -16.54
CA GLY A 518 -31.86 11.99 -16.46
C GLY A 518 -31.65 13.46 -16.84
N CYS A 519 -30.47 13.78 -17.36
CA CYS A 519 -30.09 15.13 -17.74
C CYS A 519 -30.61 15.52 -19.13
N THR A 520 -31.21 16.70 -19.23
CA THR A 520 -31.93 17.21 -20.39
C THR A 520 -31.52 18.64 -20.74
N THR A 521 -31.80 19.04 -21.98
CA THR A 521 -31.59 20.39 -22.49
C THR A 521 -32.83 21.27 -22.25
N ASP A 522 -33.18 21.52 -20.98
CA ASP A 522 -34.26 22.46 -20.64
C ASP A 522 -33.69 23.89 -20.47
N PRO A 523 -34.08 24.86 -21.33
CA PRO A 523 -33.61 26.25 -21.22
C PRO A 523 -34.18 27.01 -20.00
N SER A 524 -35.21 26.48 -19.34
CA SER A 524 -35.83 27.11 -18.17
C SER A 524 -35.05 26.89 -16.87
N CYS A 525 -34.12 25.92 -16.85
CA CYS A 525 -33.23 25.74 -15.70
C CYS A 525 -32.10 26.78 -15.69
N LEU A 526 -32.26 27.78 -14.83
CA LEU A 526 -31.31 28.89 -14.66
C LEU A 526 -30.32 28.69 -13.50
N SER A 527 -30.42 27.61 -12.71
CA SER A 527 -29.45 27.34 -11.64
C SER A 527 -28.22 26.59 -12.17
N GLU A 528 -27.05 27.24 -12.14
CA GLU A 528 -25.76 26.53 -12.29
C GLU A 528 -25.61 25.46 -11.20
N CYS A 529 -24.98 24.33 -11.51
CA CYS A 529 -24.77 23.27 -10.53
C CYS A 529 -23.64 23.68 -9.56
N PRO A 530 -23.80 23.53 -8.23
CA PRO A 530 -22.75 23.90 -7.28
C PRO A 530 -21.53 22.95 -7.31
N PRO A 531 -20.34 23.40 -6.90
CA PRO A 531 -19.99 24.78 -6.52
C PRO A 531 -20.02 25.73 -7.73
N LYS A 532 -20.32 27.01 -7.49
CA LYS A 532 -20.48 27.99 -8.57
C LYS A 532 -19.11 28.45 -9.07
N ASP A 533 -18.84 28.26 -10.36
CA ASP A 533 -17.56 28.64 -11.00
C ASP A 533 -17.32 30.18 -10.99
N ASN A 534 -18.38 30.97 -10.85
CA ASN A 534 -18.30 32.43 -10.87
C ASN A 534 -17.87 33.04 -9.53
N ARG A 535 -16.56 33.36 -9.40
CA ARG A 535 -15.94 34.14 -8.31
C ARG A 535 -16.39 35.62 -8.22
N ILE A 536 -17.60 35.96 -8.69
CA ILE A 536 -18.20 37.29 -8.54
C ILE A 536 -19.66 37.16 -8.08
N VAL A 537 -19.87 37.15 -6.76
CA VAL A 537 -21.16 37.46 -6.15
C VAL A 537 -20.95 38.48 -5.03
N SER A 538 -21.18 39.75 -5.35
CA SER A 538 -21.31 40.82 -4.35
C SER A 538 -22.74 40.90 -3.82
N PRO A 539 -22.95 41.29 -2.56
CA PRO A 539 -22.44 40.68 -1.35
C PRO A 539 -23.54 39.78 -0.77
N THR A 540 -23.45 38.47 -0.98
CA THR A 540 -24.20 37.57 -0.09
C THR A 540 -23.43 37.54 1.23
N VAL A 541 -24.04 37.99 2.32
CA VAL A 541 -23.40 37.95 3.65
C VAL A 541 -23.26 36.48 4.03
N CYS A 542 -22.10 35.87 3.75
CA CYS A 542 -21.79 34.55 4.27
C CYS A 542 -21.88 34.63 5.80
N THR A 543 -22.69 33.76 6.41
CA THR A 543 -22.68 33.56 7.86
C THR A 543 -21.46 32.77 8.32
N ASN A 544 -20.52 32.43 7.43
CA ASN A 544 -19.30 31.69 7.71
C ASN A 544 -18.11 32.40 7.05
N PHE A 545 -16.95 32.41 7.72
CA PHE A 545 -15.69 32.97 7.22
C PHE A 545 -14.52 32.02 7.46
N ALA A 546 -13.39 32.20 6.77
CA ALA A 546 -12.19 31.42 7.04
C ALA A 546 -11.66 31.67 8.46
N ASP A 547 -11.22 30.61 9.16
CA ASP A 547 -10.42 30.77 10.37
C ASP A 547 -8.96 31.05 9.94
N LEU A 548 -8.49 32.27 10.15
CA LEU A 548 -7.15 32.70 9.70
C LEU A 548 -6.00 32.02 10.47
N THR A 549 -6.30 31.19 11.46
CA THR A 549 -5.30 30.47 12.28
C THR A 549 -5.23 28.97 11.96
N ASP A 550 -6.22 28.41 11.26
CA ASP A 550 -6.28 27.00 10.90
C ASP A 550 -7.19 26.81 9.67
N GLU A 551 -6.61 26.47 8.52
CA GLU A 551 -7.33 26.23 7.26
C GLU A 551 -8.36 25.07 7.32
N LYS A 552 -8.25 24.20 8.34
CA LYS A 552 -9.20 23.11 8.62
C LYS A 552 -10.33 23.61 9.52
N LYS A 553 -10.43 24.91 9.77
CA LYS A 553 -11.50 25.55 10.54
C LYS A 553 -12.13 26.73 9.80
N PHE A 554 -13.34 27.09 10.22
CA PHE A 554 -14.08 28.25 9.76
C PHE A 554 -14.82 28.90 10.93
N ILE A 555 -14.99 30.21 10.86
CA ILE A 555 -15.74 31.00 11.85
C ILE A 555 -17.18 31.14 11.37
N GLN A 556 -18.10 30.45 12.03
CA GLN A 556 -19.53 30.61 11.86
C GLN A 556 -20.02 31.81 12.69
N MET A 557 -20.58 32.82 12.04
CA MET A 557 -21.41 33.83 12.69
C MET A 557 -22.70 33.19 13.18
N ALA A 558 -23.03 33.42 14.44
CA ALA A 558 -24.37 33.18 14.97
C ALA A 558 -24.83 34.39 15.82
N PRO A 559 -26.13 34.62 16.01
CA PRO A 559 -26.64 35.83 16.66
C PRO A 559 -26.19 36.04 18.12
N ALA A 560 -25.71 34.99 18.79
CA ALA A 560 -25.17 35.02 20.15
C ALA A 560 -23.62 35.03 20.21
N GLY A 561 -22.93 35.09 19.07
CA GLY A 561 -21.47 35.12 18.98
C GLY A 561 -20.90 34.23 17.87
N ASN A 562 -19.65 34.48 17.51
CA ASN A 562 -18.93 33.70 16.50
C ASN A 562 -18.41 32.38 17.07
N VAL A 563 -18.45 31.30 16.27
CA VAL A 563 -18.08 29.94 16.65
C VAL A 563 -17.02 29.41 15.69
N SER A 564 -15.87 28.95 16.20
CA SER A 564 -14.89 28.23 15.37
C SER A 564 -15.31 26.78 15.20
N MET A 565 -15.51 26.37 13.95
CA MET A 565 -16.02 25.07 13.51
C MET A 565 -14.96 24.37 12.67
N HIS A 566 -14.83 23.04 12.77
CA HIS A 566 -13.87 22.30 11.95
C HIS A 566 -14.53 21.88 10.62
N CYS A 567 -13.78 22.02 9.53
CA CYS A 567 -14.09 21.36 8.27
C CYS A 567 -13.90 19.83 8.40
N PRO A 568 -14.68 19.04 7.64
CA PRO A 568 -14.41 17.61 7.46
C PRO A 568 -12.98 17.31 7.06
N LEU A 569 -12.51 16.13 7.47
CA LEU A 569 -11.25 15.56 7.00
C LEU A 569 -11.24 15.52 5.46
N GLY A 570 -10.20 16.08 4.84
CA GLY A 570 -10.09 16.16 3.37
C GLY A 570 -10.86 17.31 2.70
N THR A 571 -11.33 18.31 3.48
CA THR A 571 -12.02 19.51 2.97
C THR A 571 -11.43 20.78 3.60
N ALA A 572 -11.61 21.93 2.94
CA ALA A 572 -11.17 23.23 3.44
C ALA A 572 -12.27 24.28 3.23
N PHE A 573 -12.23 25.39 3.98
CA PHE A 573 -13.24 26.45 3.84
C PHE A 573 -13.03 27.27 2.57
N VAL A 574 -14.07 27.32 1.71
CA VAL A 574 -14.07 28.13 0.49
C VAL A 574 -15.05 29.28 0.64
N ALA A 575 -14.51 30.51 0.66
CA ALA A 575 -15.30 31.73 0.88
C ALA A 575 -16.36 31.98 -0.21
N ALA A 576 -16.13 31.51 -1.45
CA ALA A 576 -17.11 31.60 -2.54
C ALA A 576 -18.34 30.69 -2.32
N ASP A 577 -18.17 29.58 -1.59
CA ASP A 577 -19.23 28.60 -1.28
C ASP A 577 -19.83 28.82 0.12
N CYS A 578 -19.37 29.82 0.88
CA CYS A 578 -19.69 30.06 2.28
C CYS A 578 -19.58 28.81 3.20
N GLY A 579 -18.72 27.84 2.87
CA GLY A 579 -18.66 26.55 3.57
C GLY A 579 -17.42 25.72 3.28
N CYS A 580 -17.27 24.61 4.00
CA CYS A 580 -16.19 23.65 3.74
C CYS A 580 -16.53 22.81 2.51
N THR A 581 -15.68 22.83 1.50
CA THR A 581 -15.83 21.98 0.32
C THR A 581 -14.64 21.03 0.18
N LYS A 582 -14.91 19.83 -0.34
CA LYS A 582 -13.84 19.02 -0.93
C LYS A 582 -13.29 19.88 -2.07
N LEU A 583 -11.97 20.00 -2.17
CA LEU A 583 -11.33 20.73 -3.28
C LEU A 583 -11.62 19.93 -4.56
N ILE A 584 -12.75 20.22 -5.20
CA ILE A 584 -13.30 19.47 -6.32
C ILE A 584 -12.58 19.86 -7.60
N GLU A 585 -12.40 18.83 -8.43
CA GLU A 585 -11.92 18.80 -9.81
C GLU A 585 -11.64 20.14 -10.47
N ILE A 586 -10.35 20.33 -10.76
CA ILE A 586 -9.88 21.30 -11.75
C ILE A 586 -10.50 20.92 -13.09
N LEU A 587 -11.53 21.66 -13.52
CA LEU A 587 -11.84 21.74 -14.94
C LEU A 587 -10.60 22.35 -15.62
N PRO A 588 -9.99 21.68 -16.61
CA PRO A 588 -8.92 22.30 -17.37
C PRO A 588 -9.44 23.60 -18.00
N SER A 589 -8.59 24.62 -18.05
CA SER A 589 -8.85 25.97 -18.55
C SER A 589 -9.07 26.00 -20.07
N SER A 590 -10.10 25.30 -20.53
CA SER A 590 -10.44 25.00 -21.93
C SER A 590 -11.03 26.17 -22.73
N ASN A 591 -10.78 27.41 -22.31
CA ASN A 591 -11.29 28.64 -22.96
C ASN A 591 -10.34 29.85 -22.76
N LEU A 592 -9.03 29.63 -22.87
CA LEU A 592 -8.07 30.70 -23.15
C LEU A 592 -7.23 30.28 -24.36
N ASP A 593 -7.12 31.14 -25.37
CA ASP A 593 -6.36 30.90 -26.62
C ASP A 593 -4.82 30.79 -26.41
N GLU A 594 -4.36 30.71 -25.16
CA GLU A 594 -2.97 30.80 -24.75
C GLU A 594 -2.76 30.00 -23.44
N CYS A 595 -1.85 29.02 -23.45
CA CYS A 595 -1.51 28.20 -22.28
C CYS A 595 -0.77 29.04 -21.23
N LYS A 596 -1.28 29.09 -20.00
CA LYS A 596 -0.77 29.92 -18.90
C LYS A 596 -0.35 29.05 -17.70
N PRO A 597 0.63 29.50 -16.90
CA PRO A 597 1.05 28.77 -15.71
C PRO A 597 -0.04 28.81 -14.64
N GLU A 598 -0.27 27.67 -14.00
CA GLU A 598 -1.13 27.56 -12.83
C GLU A 598 -0.48 28.22 -11.60
N VAL A 599 0.85 28.13 -11.47
CA VAL A 599 1.64 28.76 -10.39
C VAL A 599 2.94 29.34 -10.94
N ILE A 600 3.42 30.45 -10.37
CA ILE A 600 4.75 31.04 -10.62
C ILE A 600 5.37 31.47 -9.28
N MET A 601 6.59 31.02 -8.97
CA MET A 601 7.37 31.47 -7.81
C MET A 601 8.81 31.82 -8.21
N THR A 602 9.21 33.09 -8.05
CA THR A 602 10.56 33.60 -8.41
C THR A 602 11.34 34.21 -7.24
N PHE A 603 10.80 34.12 -6.01
CA PHE A 603 11.42 34.56 -4.73
C PHE A 603 12.02 35.99 -4.68
N ASP A 604 11.78 36.81 -5.70
CA ASP A 604 12.34 38.13 -5.95
C ASP A 604 11.86 39.22 -4.98
N ASP A 605 10.64 39.08 -4.45
CA ASP A 605 9.97 40.07 -3.62
C ASP A 605 10.27 39.81 -2.13
N PRO A 606 11.13 40.61 -1.46
CA PRO A 606 11.44 40.41 -0.05
C PRO A 606 10.26 40.71 0.89
N ALA A 607 9.18 41.34 0.42
CA ALA A 607 7.97 41.57 1.21
C ALA A 607 6.98 40.39 1.14
N SER A 608 7.05 39.55 0.08
CA SER A 608 6.17 38.39 -0.11
C SER A 608 6.86 37.28 -0.92
N PRO A 609 7.98 36.71 -0.44
CA PRO A 609 8.85 35.87 -1.26
C PRO A 609 8.18 34.57 -1.75
N TYR A 610 7.22 34.05 -1.01
CA TYR A 610 6.49 32.82 -1.33
C TYR A 610 5.18 33.06 -2.10
N LYS A 611 4.97 34.27 -2.63
CA LYS A 611 3.73 34.62 -3.32
C LYS A 611 3.66 34.03 -4.73
N ASP A 612 2.56 33.34 -5.03
CA ASP A 612 2.23 33.00 -6.41
C ASP A 612 1.98 34.24 -7.27
N SER A 613 2.86 34.43 -8.25
CA SER A 613 2.85 35.55 -9.20
C SER A 613 2.05 35.25 -10.47
N SER A 614 1.46 34.06 -10.59
CA SER A 614 0.49 33.75 -11.65
C SER A 614 -0.81 34.55 -11.47
N THR A 615 -1.70 34.49 -12.48
CA THR A 615 -3.07 35.04 -12.38
C THR A 615 -3.99 34.26 -11.44
N ASN A 616 -3.55 33.11 -10.93
CA ASN A 616 -4.35 32.23 -10.06
C ASN A 616 -4.23 32.57 -8.56
N HIS A 617 -3.14 33.25 -8.16
CA HIS A 617 -2.83 33.66 -6.78
C HIS A 617 -3.05 32.54 -5.75
N ILE A 618 -2.41 31.39 -6.00
CA ILE A 618 -2.47 30.20 -5.17
C ILE A 618 -1.84 30.45 -3.79
N THR A 619 -2.51 29.99 -2.73
CA THR A 619 -1.93 29.93 -1.39
C THR A 619 -0.77 28.93 -1.36
N VAL A 620 0.44 29.43 -1.16
CA VAL A 620 1.66 28.64 -0.97
C VAL A 620 1.89 28.47 0.53
N THR A 621 2.12 27.23 0.96
CA THR A 621 2.53 26.93 2.34
C THR A 621 3.97 26.48 2.37
N TYR A 622 4.72 26.80 3.42
CA TYR A 622 6.14 26.48 3.53
C TYR A 622 6.54 26.28 5.00
N GLU A 623 7.46 25.36 5.25
CA GLU A 623 8.03 25.06 6.57
C GLU A 623 9.54 24.94 6.46
N TYR A 624 10.29 25.58 7.37
CA TYR A 624 11.76 25.53 7.43
C TYR A 624 12.50 25.86 6.12
N VAL A 625 11.90 26.72 5.28
CA VAL A 625 12.53 27.32 4.09
C VAL A 625 12.75 28.81 4.34
N ASP A 626 13.96 29.28 4.06
CA ASP A 626 14.33 30.70 4.05
C ASP A 626 14.58 31.15 2.62
N VAL A 627 14.46 32.43 2.28
CA VAL A 627 15.01 32.97 1.03
C VAL A 627 16.39 33.58 1.30
N ASP A 628 17.38 33.21 0.49
CA ASP A 628 18.71 33.80 0.56
C ASP A 628 18.70 35.21 -0.06
N PRO A 629 18.96 36.30 0.70
CA PRO A 629 18.85 37.66 0.17
C PRO A 629 19.88 38.02 -0.90
N SER A 630 20.95 37.22 -1.05
CA SER A 630 22.02 37.47 -2.01
C SER A 630 21.81 36.73 -3.33
N LEU A 631 21.24 35.51 -3.27
CA LEU A 631 20.92 34.70 -4.44
C LEU A 631 19.47 34.90 -4.93
N LYS A 632 18.58 35.40 -4.05
CA LYS A 632 17.12 35.44 -4.23
C LYS A 632 16.49 34.07 -4.49
N MET A 633 17.08 33.00 -3.97
CA MET A 633 16.56 31.63 -4.13
C MET A 633 16.01 31.11 -2.80
N ALA A 634 15.00 30.25 -2.85
CA ALA A 634 14.54 29.50 -1.68
C ALA A 634 15.60 28.47 -1.26
N ARG A 635 16.03 28.54 0.01
CA ARG A 635 17.09 27.73 0.61
C ARG A 635 16.50 26.59 1.44
N PHE A 636 16.82 25.37 1.05
CA PHE A 636 16.43 24.14 1.71
C PHE A 636 17.64 23.56 2.45
N ASN A 637 17.50 23.34 3.76
CA ASN A 637 18.58 22.92 4.66
C ASN A 637 18.59 21.40 4.97
N GLY A 638 17.87 20.59 4.19
CA GLY A 638 17.65 19.17 4.52
C GLY A 638 16.51 18.90 5.51
N SER A 639 15.69 19.91 5.84
CA SER A 639 14.43 19.74 6.58
C SER A 639 13.25 20.52 5.96
N GLY A 640 13.50 21.58 5.19
CA GLY A 640 12.46 22.44 4.64
C GLY A 640 11.57 21.82 3.56
N MET A 641 10.35 22.34 3.43
CA MET A 641 9.39 22.02 2.37
C MET A 641 8.58 23.24 1.93
N ILE A 642 8.17 23.27 0.65
CA ILE A 642 7.08 24.12 0.15
C ILE A 642 5.98 23.21 -0.36
N ASN A 643 4.72 23.42 0.04
CA ASN A 643 3.58 22.59 -0.34
C ASN A 643 2.48 23.43 -1.00
N LEU A 644 2.10 23.00 -2.20
CA LEU A 644 1.10 23.62 -3.07
C LEU A 644 -0.20 22.81 -2.98
N TYR A 645 -0.93 22.99 -1.88
CA TYR A 645 -2.14 22.20 -1.56
C TYR A 645 -3.23 22.24 -2.64
N ARG A 646 -3.30 23.28 -3.50
CA ARG A 646 -4.23 23.33 -4.65
C ARG A 646 -4.09 22.14 -5.60
N PHE A 647 -2.92 21.51 -5.67
CA PHE A 647 -2.70 20.34 -6.54
C PHE A 647 -3.01 19.00 -5.84
N SER A 648 -3.56 19.01 -4.62
CA SER A 648 -3.96 17.79 -3.90
C SER A 648 -5.14 17.13 -4.60
N ASN A 649 -5.04 15.83 -4.91
CA ASN A 649 -5.98 15.08 -5.74
C ASN A 649 -6.23 15.69 -7.14
N ALA A 650 -5.33 16.52 -7.64
CA ALA A 650 -5.48 17.16 -8.95
C ALA A 650 -5.49 16.14 -10.09
N ASP A 651 -6.34 16.41 -11.08
CA ASP A 651 -6.37 15.69 -12.35
C ASP A 651 -5.58 16.47 -13.39
N PHE A 652 -4.31 16.12 -13.56
CA PHE A 652 -3.43 16.69 -14.59
C PHE A 652 -3.78 16.22 -16.02
N GLN A 653 -4.87 15.45 -16.18
CA GLN A 653 -5.32 14.87 -17.44
C GLN A 653 -4.15 14.16 -18.16
N GLN A 654 -3.77 14.69 -19.32
CA GLN A 654 -2.67 14.20 -20.17
C GLN A 654 -1.60 15.27 -20.39
N SER A 655 -1.58 16.36 -19.62
CA SER A 655 -0.65 17.47 -19.84
C SER A 655 -0.14 18.05 -18.53
N LEU A 656 1.19 17.99 -18.35
CA LEU A 656 1.88 18.59 -17.21
C LEU A 656 3.21 19.16 -17.68
N VAL A 657 3.48 20.42 -17.36
CA VAL A 657 4.82 21.00 -17.49
C VAL A 657 5.25 21.55 -16.14
N ILE A 658 6.47 21.21 -15.72
CA ILE A 658 7.12 21.79 -14.54
C ILE A 658 8.46 22.37 -14.98
N ARG A 659 8.70 23.63 -14.64
CA ARG A 659 9.99 24.31 -14.78
C ARG A 659 10.48 24.73 -13.42
N LEU A 660 11.79 24.67 -13.21
CA LEU A 660 12.47 25.21 -12.03
C LEU A 660 13.96 25.32 -12.27
N GLU A 661 14.63 26.12 -11.46
CA GLU A 661 16.08 26.15 -11.33
C GLU A 661 16.49 25.61 -9.96
N PHE A 662 17.50 24.74 -9.90
CA PHE A 662 18.02 24.24 -8.62
C PHE A 662 19.54 24.20 -8.57
N GLN A 663 20.08 24.37 -7.36
CA GLN A 663 21.50 24.20 -7.06
C GLN A 663 21.65 23.27 -5.86
N ASP A 664 22.32 22.13 -6.02
CA ASP A 664 22.58 21.23 -4.90
C ASP A 664 23.71 21.76 -3.99
N GLN A 665 23.64 21.43 -2.70
CA GLN A 665 24.67 21.78 -1.72
C GLN A 665 25.35 20.54 -1.11
N PRO A 666 26.60 20.66 -0.63
CA PRO A 666 27.27 19.58 0.09
C PRO A 666 26.49 19.10 1.32
N GLY A 667 26.49 17.80 1.58
CA GLY A 667 25.74 17.17 2.67
C GLY A 667 24.27 16.88 2.33
N GLY A 668 23.54 16.34 3.31
CA GLY A 668 22.23 15.71 3.10
C GLY A 668 22.33 14.24 2.70
N ALA A 669 21.20 13.61 2.37
CA ALA A 669 21.14 12.21 1.95
C ALA A 669 21.67 12.01 0.50
N GLU A 670 21.99 10.76 0.12
CA GLU A 670 22.41 10.43 -1.25
C GLU A 670 21.30 10.71 -2.27
N GLN A 671 20.05 10.34 -1.95
CA GLN A 671 18.86 10.61 -2.75
C GLN A 671 17.93 11.58 -2.01
N GLN A 672 17.53 12.64 -2.69
CA GLN A 672 16.72 13.71 -2.12
C GLN A 672 15.52 14.09 -3.00
N ALA A 673 14.35 14.26 -2.39
CA ALA A 673 13.14 14.68 -3.10
C ALA A 673 13.22 16.18 -3.43
N LEU A 674 13.37 16.51 -4.73
CA LEU A 674 13.35 17.89 -5.23
C LEU A 674 11.91 18.36 -5.49
N VAL A 675 11.12 17.54 -6.20
CA VAL A 675 9.67 17.72 -6.39
C VAL A 675 8.99 16.36 -6.25
N THR A 676 7.85 16.31 -5.56
CA THR A 676 7.01 15.09 -5.44
C THR A 676 5.54 15.45 -5.28
N ASN A 677 4.63 14.51 -5.52
CA ASN A 677 3.22 14.60 -5.10
C ASN A 677 2.82 13.54 -4.06
N CYS A 678 3.77 13.02 -3.28
CA CYS A 678 3.50 12.19 -2.11
C CYS A 678 4.49 12.48 -0.96
N ILE A 679 3.96 12.95 0.18
CA ILE A 679 4.73 13.21 1.41
C ILE A 679 4.21 12.46 2.64
N PHE A 680 2.94 12.01 2.67
CA PHE A 680 2.32 11.43 3.87
C PHE A 680 1.88 9.95 3.76
N SER A 681 2.18 9.24 2.66
CA SER A 681 1.75 7.83 2.51
C SER A 681 2.85 6.82 2.85
N TYR A 682 2.44 5.77 3.57
CA TYR A 682 3.19 4.51 3.75
C TYR A 682 2.70 3.40 2.79
N GLN A 683 1.68 3.67 1.97
CA GLN A 683 1.00 2.67 1.12
C GLN A 683 0.84 3.08 -0.35
N GLU A 684 1.16 4.33 -0.71
CA GLU A 684 1.05 4.88 -2.07
C GLU A 684 2.36 5.57 -2.46
N GLU A 685 2.96 5.18 -3.59
CA GLU A 685 4.13 5.85 -4.18
C GLU A 685 3.75 7.19 -4.83
N ALA A 686 4.71 8.10 -5.03
CA ALA A 686 4.50 9.33 -5.78
C ALA A 686 4.24 9.03 -7.27
N THR A 687 3.24 9.70 -7.86
CA THR A 687 2.96 9.60 -9.31
C THR A 687 3.72 10.62 -10.12
N ILE A 688 4.22 11.68 -9.49
CA ILE A 688 5.14 12.66 -10.06
C ILE A 688 6.33 12.75 -9.10
N SER A 689 7.54 12.49 -9.56
CA SER A 689 8.75 12.60 -8.74
C SER A 689 9.96 13.14 -9.52
N MET A 690 10.74 13.99 -8.86
CA MET A 690 12.06 14.44 -9.26
C MET A 690 13.01 14.21 -8.08
N ILE A 691 13.92 13.25 -8.21
CA ILE A 691 14.81 12.81 -7.13
C ILE A 691 16.24 13.17 -7.52
N VAL A 692 16.89 14.04 -6.75
CA VAL A 692 18.31 14.37 -6.93
C VAL A 692 19.15 13.26 -6.31
N ASP A 693 19.91 12.54 -7.14
CA ASP A 693 20.89 11.55 -6.71
C ASP A 693 22.30 12.13 -6.78
N LYS A 694 22.90 12.38 -5.61
CA LYS A 694 24.21 13.02 -5.44
C LYS A 694 25.39 12.09 -5.72
N LYS A 695 25.15 10.77 -5.83
CA LYS A 695 26.16 9.74 -6.07
C LYS A 695 26.44 9.60 -7.56
N ILE A 696 25.40 9.64 -8.40
CA ILE A 696 25.54 9.67 -9.86
C ILE A 696 25.52 11.09 -10.46
N SER A 697 25.23 12.13 -9.65
CA SER A 697 25.09 13.52 -10.09
C SER A 697 24.02 13.68 -11.19
N ALA A 698 22.84 13.10 -10.93
CA ALA A 698 21.72 13.11 -11.86
C ALA A 698 20.39 13.27 -11.13
N VAL A 699 19.35 13.69 -11.86
CA VAL A 699 17.96 13.71 -11.40
C VAL A 699 17.23 12.52 -12.00
N ILE A 700 16.59 11.73 -11.16
CA ILE A 700 15.67 10.65 -11.54
C ILE A 700 14.28 11.26 -11.64
N PHE A 701 13.69 11.20 -12.83
CA PHE A 701 12.32 11.63 -13.10
C PHE A 701 11.42 10.39 -13.12
N GLY A 702 10.38 10.39 -12.29
CA GLY A 702 9.36 9.34 -12.24
C GLY A 702 7.97 9.88 -12.58
N LEU A 703 7.23 9.13 -13.38
CA LEU A 703 5.84 9.41 -13.73
C LEU A 703 5.00 8.12 -13.74
N GLU A 704 3.84 8.16 -13.09
CA GLU A 704 2.87 7.06 -13.07
C GLU A 704 1.51 7.51 -13.64
N THR A 705 0.99 6.73 -14.59
CA THR A 705 -0.28 6.94 -15.27
C THR A 705 -1.23 5.76 -15.05
N THR A 706 -2.46 5.88 -15.55
CA THR A 706 -3.45 4.80 -15.60
C THR A 706 -2.98 3.54 -16.33
N ASP A 707 -2.01 3.68 -17.23
CA ASP A 707 -1.62 2.62 -18.17
C ASP A 707 -0.25 2.02 -17.83
N ALA A 708 0.67 2.82 -17.30
CA ALA A 708 2.06 2.42 -17.01
C ALA A 708 2.76 3.36 -16.01
N LYS A 709 3.92 2.91 -15.50
CA LYS A 709 4.90 3.72 -14.76
C LYS A 709 6.21 3.79 -15.53
N ALA A 710 6.87 4.94 -15.55
CA ALA A 710 8.20 5.10 -16.13
C ALA A 710 9.12 5.92 -15.23
N GLU A 711 10.40 5.54 -15.20
CA GLU A 711 11.48 6.26 -14.52
C GLU A 711 12.68 6.40 -15.46
N PHE A 712 13.30 7.57 -15.50
CA PHE A 712 14.45 7.87 -16.36
C PHE A 712 15.33 8.97 -15.75
N ILE A 713 16.58 9.07 -16.21
CA ILE A 713 17.63 9.84 -15.52
C ILE A 713 18.23 10.91 -16.44
N VAL A 714 18.41 12.13 -15.93
CA VAL A 714 19.15 13.20 -16.62
C VAL A 714 20.28 13.73 -15.73
N PRO A 715 21.55 13.77 -16.20
CA PRO A 715 22.67 14.30 -15.41
C PRO A 715 22.54 15.80 -15.16
N TYR A 716 23.07 16.27 -14.02
CA TYR A 716 23.11 17.69 -13.65
C TYR A 716 24.54 18.13 -13.28
N THR A 717 24.80 19.44 -13.31
CA THR A 717 26.09 20.03 -12.96
C THR A 717 26.14 20.32 -11.46
N LYS A 718 26.96 19.55 -10.73
CA LYS A 718 27.10 19.65 -9.27
C LYS A 718 27.61 21.02 -8.81
N GLY A 719 26.94 21.61 -7.81
CA GLY A 719 27.26 22.91 -7.23
C GLY A 719 26.97 24.12 -8.12
N ALA A 720 26.43 23.93 -9.32
CA ALA A 720 25.98 24.99 -10.22
C ALA A 720 24.45 25.13 -10.19
N VAL A 721 23.93 26.24 -10.73
CA VAL A 721 22.48 26.37 -11.00
C VAL A 721 22.15 25.53 -12.22
N ASN A 722 21.15 24.67 -12.09
CA ASN A 722 20.68 23.73 -13.11
C ASN A 722 19.25 24.12 -13.52
N LYS A 723 19.03 24.36 -14.81
CA LYS A 723 17.69 24.67 -15.35
C LYS A 723 17.00 23.37 -15.74
N VAL A 724 15.82 23.12 -15.16
CA VAL A 724 15.02 21.91 -15.36
C VAL A 724 13.74 22.25 -16.12
N ILE A 725 13.44 21.45 -17.15
CA ILE A 725 12.14 21.44 -17.82
C ILE A 725 11.65 20.00 -17.87
N PHE A 726 10.54 19.70 -17.21
CA PHE A 726 9.86 18.40 -17.27
C PHE A 726 8.51 18.56 -17.95
N VAL A 727 8.19 17.67 -18.88
CA VAL A 727 7.01 17.73 -19.74
C VAL A 727 6.37 16.36 -19.86
N TYR A 728 5.06 16.30 -19.69
CA TYR A 728 4.21 15.19 -20.09
C TYR A 728 3.14 15.71 -21.05
N ASN A 729 2.91 15.00 -22.15
CA ASN A 729 1.96 15.39 -23.21
C ASN A 729 0.93 14.29 -23.56
N GLY A 730 0.81 13.24 -22.76
CA GLY A 730 -0.14 12.14 -22.96
C GLY A 730 0.39 10.96 -23.76
N GLU A 731 1.53 11.14 -24.44
CA GLU A 731 2.20 10.10 -25.24
C GLU A 731 3.63 9.81 -24.76
N GLN A 732 4.31 10.81 -24.19
CA GLN A 732 5.66 10.68 -23.65
C GLN A 732 5.90 11.62 -22.47
N ALA A 733 6.82 11.23 -21.60
CA ALA A 733 7.46 12.09 -20.63
C ALA A 733 8.85 12.51 -21.15
N VAL A 734 9.19 13.79 -21.00
CA VAL A 734 10.45 14.39 -21.46
C VAL A 734 11.03 15.22 -20.32
N ALA A 735 12.33 15.08 -20.06
CA ALA A 735 13.05 15.94 -19.13
C ALA A 735 14.29 16.54 -19.80
N VAL A 736 14.56 17.81 -19.51
CA VAL A 736 15.76 18.53 -19.95
C VAL A 736 16.45 19.16 -18.75
N ILE A 737 17.76 18.94 -18.61
CA ILE A 737 18.61 19.66 -17.66
C ILE A 737 19.81 20.23 -18.41
N ASN A 738 20.00 21.56 -18.36
CA ASN A 738 21.13 22.26 -19.00
C ASN A 738 21.36 21.87 -20.48
N ASN A 739 20.27 21.67 -21.24
CA ASN A 739 20.23 21.17 -22.62
C ASN A 739 20.52 19.66 -22.83
N VAL A 740 20.74 18.87 -21.78
CA VAL A 740 20.73 17.40 -21.86
C VAL A 740 19.28 16.92 -21.78
N LYS A 741 18.79 16.27 -22.84
CA LYS A 741 17.41 15.81 -22.99
C LYS A 741 17.32 14.28 -22.87
N ALA A 742 16.31 13.79 -22.15
CA ALA A 742 15.89 12.39 -22.16
C ALA A 742 14.36 12.31 -22.26
N ASN A 743 13.85 11.24 -22.85
CA ASN A 743 12.41 10.99 -22.96
C ASN A 743 12.07 9.50 -22.90
N VAL A 744 10.81 9.20 -22.53
CA VAL A 744 10.25 7.86 -22.47
C VAL A 744 8.79 7.89 -22.93
N GLY A 745 8.39 6.91 -23.75
CA GLY A 745 7.00 6.77 -24.19
C GLY A 745 6.12 6.31 -23.03
N LEU A 746 5.02 7.01 -22.78
CA LEU A 746 4.12 6.76 -21.64
C LEU A 746 2.71 7.29 -21.95
N THR A 747 1.72 6.42 -22.04
CA THR A 747 0.31 6.79 -22.31
C THR A 747 -0.52 6.82 -21.02
N GLY A 748 -1.74 7.36 -21.13
CA GLY A 748 -2.74 7.33 -20.07
C GLY A 748 -3.02 8.69 -19.45
N LYS A 749 -3.67 8.70 -18.28
CA LYS A 749 -3.81 9.90 -17.43
C LYS A 749 -2.90 9.80 -16.22
N ILE A 750 -2.32 10.92 -15.77
CA ILE A 750 -1.52 10.95 -14.54
C ILE A 750 -2.40 10.53 -13.36
N LEU A 751 -1.96 9.57 -12.55
CA LEU A 751 -2.74 9.11 -11.40
C LEU A 751 -2.83 10.20 -10.32
N ARG A 752 -4.03 10.42 -9.78
CA ARG A 752 -4.30 11.35 -8.68
C ARG A 752 -3.62 10.85 -7.40
N ARG A 753 -3.14 11.77 -6.55
CA ARG A 753 -2.60 11.49 -5.20
C ARG A 753 -3.09 12.49 -4.17
N GLN A 754 -3.16 12.05 -2.91
CA GLN A 754 -3.76 12.84 -1.83
C GLN A 754 -2.95 14.07 -1.41
N SER A 755 -1.62 14.07 -1.65
CA SER A 755 -0.76 15.23 -1.37
C SER A 755 -0.77 16.20 -2.55
N GLY A 756 -0.56 17.49 -2.27
CA GLY A 756 -0.27 18.49 -3.30
C GLY A 756 1.12 18.32 -3.91
N ILE A 757 1.52 19.24 -4.78
CA ILE A 757 2.90 19.30 -5.25
C ILE A 757 3.77 19.86 -4.13
N VAL A 758 4.74 19.07 -3.69
CA VAL A 758 5.70 19.40 -2.64
C VAL A 758 7.08 19.59 -3.26
N ILE A 759 7.76 20.66 -2.87
CA ILE A 759 9.14 20.97 -3.22
C ILE A 759 10.01 20.74 -1.98
N GLY A 760 11.08 19.97 -2.14
CA GLY A 760 12.12 19.79 -1.12
C GLY A 760 11.90 18.72 -0.05
N ALA A 761 10.77 18.04 0.00
CA ALA A 761 10.50 16.95 0.96
C ALA A 761 9.65 15.84 0.34
N GLY A 762 9.78 14.60 0.82
CA GLY A 762 9.03 13.45 0.30
C GLY A 762 9.10 12.21 1.19
N SER A 763 8.11 11.32 1.08
CA SER A 763 8.05 10.09 1.86
C SER A 763 9.21 9.14 1.49
N GLN A 764 9.88 8.57 2.51
CA GLN A 764 10.99 7.60 2.39
C GLN A 764 12.27 8.09 1.68
N LEU A 765 12.33 9.37 1.26
CA LEU A 765 13.51 10.00 0.65
C LEU A 765 14.12 11.04 1.61
N GLY A 766 15.37 11.43 1.37
CA GLY A 766 15.93 12.60 2.06
C GLY A 766 15.21 13.88 1.63
N HIS A 767 15.05 14.83 2.54
CA HIS A 767 14.65 16.19 2.17
C HIS A 767 15.80 16.87 1.41
N PHE A 768 15.49 17.77 0.47
CA PHE A 768 16.46 18.46 -0.36
C PHE A 768 17.38 19.37 0.45
N ASN A 769 18.66 19.40 0.06
CA ASN A 769 19.67 20.29 0.63
C ASN A 769 20.32 21.06 -0.53
N GLY A 770 19.90 22.31 -0.69
CA GLY A 770 20.17 23.12 -1.88
C GLY A 770 19.31 24.39 -1.97
N TYR A 771 19.33 25.01 -3.15
CA TYR A 771 18.52 26.19 -3.48
C TYR A 771 17.56 25.87 -4.64
N VAL A 772 16.38 26.49 -4.65
CA VAL A 772 15.39 26.40 -5.74
C VAL A 772 14.87 27.81 -6.10
N ASP A 773 14.65 28.05 -7.39
CA ASP A 773 14.08 29.29 -7.92
C ASP A 773 13.27 29.04 -9.21
N ASN A 774 12.55 30.06 -9.70
CA ASN A 774 11.81 30.09 -10.96
C ASN A 774 10.89 28.87 -11.18
N PHE A 775 10.15 28.50 -10.13
CA PHE A 775 9.23 27.37 -10.18
C PHE A 775 7.93 27.76 -10.91
N GLU A 776 7.65 27.08 -12.02
CA GLU A 776 6.41 27.20 -12.79
C GLU A 776 5.76 25.83 -12.96
N LEU A 777 4.44 25.75 -12.87
CA LEU A 777 3.65 24.56 -13.21
C LEU A 777 2.53 24.92 -14.18
N PHE A 778 2.37 24.13 -15.24
CA PHE A 778 1.29 24.25 -16.22
C PHE A 778 0.53 22.93 -16.33
N MET A 779 -0.79 22.99 -16.54
CA MET A 779 -1.65 21.84 -16.87
C MET A 779 -1.99 21.77 -18.36
N CYS A 780 -1.18 22.45 -19.18
CA CYS A 780 -1.23 22.52 -20.63
C CYS A 780 0.22 22.61 -21.16
N LEU A 781 0.42 22.42 -22.47
CA LEU A 781 1.73 22.55 -23.10
C LEU A 781 1.90 23.98 -23.68
N PRO A 782 2.84 24.80 -23.19
CA PRO A 782 3.11 26.10 -23.79
C PRO A 782 3.82 25.96 -25.14
N THR A 783 3.42 26.75 -26.13
CA THR A 783 3.98 26.73 -27.50
C THR A 783 5.50 26.91 -27.53
N GLU A 784 6.05 27.72 -26.63
CA GLU A 784 7.50 27.91 -26.47
C GLU A 784 8.23 26.66 -25.96
N VAL A 785 7.59 25.84 -25.11
CA VAL A 785 8.13 24.55 -24.65
C VAL A 785 8.10 23.54 -25.80
N GLU A 786 6.99 23.50 -26.54
CA GLU A 786 6.84 22.63 -27.70
C GLU A 786 7.92 22.93 -28.76
N GLN A 787 8.13 24.20 -29.08
CA GLN A 787 9.20 24.63 -29.99
C GLN A 787 10.59 24.31 -29.44
N TYR A 788 10.85 24.53 -28.13
CA TYR A 788 12.12 24.18 -27.51
C TYR A 788 12.40 22.67 -27.52
N LEU A 789 11.37 21.82 -27.43
CA LEU A 789 11.51 20.37 -27.48
C LEU A 789 11.62 19.80 -28.90
N GLN A 790 11.21 20.54 -29.94
CA GLN A 790 11.36 20.14 -31.34
C GLN A 790 12.74 20.47 -31.94
N ASN A 791 13.43 21.47 -31.38
CA ASN A 791 14.80 21.84 -31.72
C ASN A 791 15.86 21.06 -30.91
#